data_AF-A0A6L6C699-F1
#
_entry.id   AF-A0A6L6C699-F1
#
_cell.length_a   1.000
_cell.length_b   1.000
_cell.length_c   1.000
_cell.angle_alpha   90.00
_cell.angle_beta   90.00
_cell.angle_gamma   90.00
#
_symmetry.space_group_name_H-M   'P 1'
#
loop_
_entity.id
_entity.type
_entity.pdbx_description
1 polymer ?
#
loop_
_entity_poly.entity_id
_entity_poly.type
_entity_poly.pdbx_seq_one_letter_code
_entity_poly.pdbx_strand_id
1 'polypeptide(L)'
;MRVRVAIAAILCALTALGPVVVRSNAAPAPATTTTGLPIFSYAKTNSTPLPWDATPRKSIMANTTMMGRPYVGLTTSGGTLLAWRSAQGFVMVNQTLSTGATTTICIHCQGRRLPLAASDPVVFIDAQDNLQTMFLSTAGRLTLITIWSDVHPGWEHFQVKPVSRAFLTVRDLSTLAGVAFATTPSTTYVTDGLSLIGRTTTNHVVYMHVPLTWPLSITANDVRDVTTMVNDAGVSGNPTWLPGTSTFVATDSVGHIMQYRLASDCILAPATCSAVTTQDITLAAGAPTTTADLSLTMTPTGVALVGLTTTGVATLFRGTGTAGTYTWNDIDISTPSSAPSLVDAPFVINSGSTIYVAAKARNWGDLFIISNETGANTWKSVDVSITGGSDAQTVGGGITGVVTTSGLVLYAGGVATPPPTGTGLYAIPQSKNSTAISDGWPSIGITGGLGTLSAPWVAVKAGSNEIKNSQDFLVGKAIADSHKRTAWLSYWTVSGPTSGEKVTPDVYYAHAFAAGVAVANTIGKYRGLGLGLKPDWVIIDPEGYPDYHSCLDGVNTIAKWCPAWSPTLWTAYATGWADGLTSIDTALKPAMYATQNEYKLGALSSLTMPVFLAVAFKWFSTSVTAPVAIGATSMTVASSSGLYAGQKIYFRDSAGPEFAQIASSYNGTNLTVPFTTPLRKAHATKVVVNGISPPYRLSTTKGNNLIGYIAFGSSNACLVAPWQIQLFNSAPWAGLYNSLQFDGGVYCRPSGN
;
A
#
# COMPACT_ATOMS: atom_id res chain seq x y z
N MET A 1 26.24 71.58 -36.76
CA MET A 1 25.59 71.65 -35.43
C MET A 1 24.25 70.87 -35.42
N ARG A 2 24.26 69.59 -35.83
CA ARG A 2 23.10 68.66 -35.76
C ARG A 2 23.50 67.21 -35.39
N VAL A 3 24.73 67.01 -34.91
CA VAL A 3 25.27 65.68 -34.54
C VAL A 3 25.44 65.52 -33.02
N ARG A 4 25.38 66.62 -32.23
CA ARG A 4 25.54 66.57 -30.77
C ARG A 4 24.25 66.43 -29.95
N VAL A 5 23.07 66.53 -30.58
CA VAL A 5 21.77 66.32 -29.90
C VAL A 5 21.31 64.85 -29.96
N ALA A 6 21.76 64.09 -30.97
CA ALA A 6 21.38 62.68 -31.11
C ALA A 6 22.08 61.73 -30.10
N ILE A 7 23.27 62.09 -29.61
CA ILE A 7 24.04 61.23 -28.70
C ILE A 7 23.54 61.34 -27.24
N ALA A 8 23.01 62.50 -26.83
CA ALA A 8 22.47 62.68 -25.48
C ALA A 8 21.10 62.00 -25.28
N ALA A 9 20.26 61.93 -26.32
CA ALA A 9 18.96 61.25 -26.25
C ALA A 9 19.11 59.71 -26.21
N ILE A 10 20.14 59.15 -26.84
CA ILE A 10 20.41 57.71 -26.82
C ILE A 10 20.99 57.29 -25.46
N LEU A 11 21.82 58.12 -24.81
CA LEU A 11 22.38 57.78 -23.49
C LEU A 11 21.35 57.84 -22.34
N CYS A 12 20.32 58.70 -22.41
CA CYS A 12 19.24 58.71 -21.40
C CYS A 12 18.21 57.58 -21.58
N ALA A 13 18.10 56.98 -22.77
CA ALA A 13 17.22 55.83 -22.99
C ALA A 13 17.82 54.49 -22.50
N LEU A 14 19.13 54.44 -22.27
CA LEU A 14 19.86 53.24 -21.83
C LEU A 14 19.88 53.04 -20.30
N THR A 15 19.47 54.04 -19.50
CA THR A 15 19.41 53.94 -18.02
C THR A 15 17.99 53.69 -17.48
N ALA A 16 16.96 53.69 -18.33
CA ALA A 16 15.58 53.34 -17.97
C ALA A 16 15.22 51.86 -18.21
N LEU A 17 16.17 51.05 -18.69
CA LEU A 17 16.03 49.60 -18.70
C LEU A 17 16.52 49.07 -17.35
N GLY A 18 15.57 48.73 -16.48
CA GLY A 18 15.84 47.89 -15.31
C GLY A 18 16.58 46.61 -15.71
N PRO A 19 17.17 45.87 -14.75
CA PRO A 19 18.06 44.75 -15.05
C PRO A 19 17.43 43.83 -16.08
N VAL A 20 18.10 43.72 -17.24
CA VAL A 20 17.80 42.68 -18.22
C VAL A 20 18.08 41.37 -17.50
N VAL A 21 17.03 40.76 -16.96
CA VAL A 21 17.04 39.35 -16.66
C VAL A 21 17.24 38.68 -18.01
N VAL A 22 18.47 38.27 -18.28
CA VAL A 22 18.76 37.25 -19.28
C VAL A 22 17.96 36.03 -18.81
N ARG A 23 16.74 35.87 -19.32
CA ARG A 23 16.05 34.58 -19.23
C ARG A 23 16.91 33.63 -20.04
N SER A 24 17.76 32.90 -19.35
CA SER A 24 18.33 31.68 -19.93
C SER A 24 17.15 30.89 -20.51
N ASN A 25 17.26 30.45 -21.76
CA ASN A 25 16.47 29.34 -22.29
C ASN A 25 16.92 28.03 -21.61
N ALA A 26 17.17 28.05 -20.30
CA ALA A 26 17.22 26.84 -19.53
C ALA A 26 15.81 26.24 -19.64
N ALA A 27 15.74 24.98 -20.05
CA ALA A 27 14.56 24.18 -19.83
C ALA A 27 14.07 24.45 -18.39
N PRO A 28 12.74 24.54 -18.16
CA PRO A 28 12.22 24.64 -16.81
C PRO A 28 12.98 23.62 -15.96
N ALA A 29 13.57 24.06 -14.84
CA ALA A 29 14.19 23.14 -13.90
C ALA A 29 13.22 21.97 -13.74
N PRO A 30 13.64 20.71 -13.96
CA PRO A 30 12.73 19.59 -13.89
C PRO A 30 12.01 19.72 -12.55
N ALA A 31 10.68 19.90 -12.62
CA ALA A 31 9.85 19.88 -11.43
C ALA A 31 10.32 18.67 -10.62
N THR A 32 10.62 18.85 -9.33
CA THR A 32 11.05 17.76 -8.45
C THR A 32 10.14 16.58 -8.74
N THR A 33 10.67 15.57 -9.40
CA THR A 33 9.86 14.51 -9.99
C THR A 33 9.27 13.72 -8.84
N THR A 34 8.03 14.03 -8.46
CA THR A 34 7.25 13.13 -7.64
C THR A 34 7.25 11.79 -8.35
N THR A 35 7.76 10.77 -7.67
CA THR A 35 7.88 9.42 -8.23
C THR A 35 6.49 8.93 -8.59
N GLY A 36 6.17 8.86 -9.88
CA GLY A 36 4.87 8.36 -10.32
C GLY A 36 4.71 6.88 -10.00
N LEU A 37 3.47 6.41 -9.96
CA LEU A 37 3.07 5.05 -9.58
C LEU A 37 2.86 4.15 -10.80
N PRO A 38 3.26 2.87 -10.78
CA PRO A 38 2.74 1.91 -11.74
C PRO A 38 1.22 1.78 -11.61
N ILE A 39 0.52 1.45 -12.69
CA ILE A 39 -0.90 1.13 -12.67
C ILE A 39 -1.06 -0.38 -12.49
N PHE A 40 -1.98 -0.78 -11.62
CA PHE A 40 -2.46 -2.15 -11.49
C PHE A 40 -3.92 -2.24 -11.90
N SER A 41 -4.29 -3.37 -12.49
CA SER A 41 -5.69 -3.76 -12.58
C SER A 41 -6.02 -4.83 -11.55
N TYR A 42 -7.21 -4.75 -10.97
CA TYR A 42 -7.76 -5.76 -10.06
C TYR A 42 -9.02 -6.33 -10.72
N ALA A 43 -8.92 -7.51 -11.30
CA ALA A 43 -10.00 -8.14 -12.05
C ALA A 43 -10.68 -9.22 -11.21
N LYS A 44 -12.01 -9.21 -11.19
CA LYS A 44 -12.79 -10.31 -10.62
C LYS A 44 -12.74 -11.50 -11.59
N THR A 45 -12.24 -12.64 -11.14
CA THR A 45 -12.00 -13.82 -11.98
C THR A 45 -13.05 -14.92 -11.82
N ASN A 46 -13.97 -14.79 -10.85
CA ASN A 46 -14.94 -15.80 -10.44
C ASN A 46 -14.32 -17.17 -10.07
N SER A 47 -12.99 -17.27 -9.96
CA SER A 47 -12.30 -18.47 -9.53
C SER A 47 -12.30 -18.57 -8.01
N THR A 48 -12.47 -19.78 -7.50
CA THR A 48 -12.29 -20.09 -6.08
C THR A 48 -10.89 -20.65 -5.86
N PRO A 49 -10.29 -20.45 -4.67
CA PRO A 49 -10.83 -19.75 -3.51
C PRO A 49 -10.60 -18.23 -3.48
N LEU A 50 -9.81 -17.67 -4.41
CA LEU A 50 -9.52 -16.24 -4.49
C LEU A 50 -10.16 -15.63 -5.76
N PRO A 51 -11.25 -14.87 -5.64
CA PRO A 51 -12.03 -14.41 -6.79
C PRO A 51 -11.47 -13.13 -7.46
N TRP A 52 -10.26 -12.71 -7.11
CA TRP A 52 -9.62 -11.48 -7.59
C TRP A 52 -8.16 -11.70 -7.95
N ASP A 53 -7.75 -11.09 -9.07
CA ASP A 53 -6.36 -11.06 -9.54
C ASP A 53 -5.90 -9.62 -9.72
N ALA A 54 -4.83 -9.24 -9.02
CA ALA A 54 -4.11 -8.01 -9.22
C ALA A 54 -2.97 -8.20 -10.24
N THR A 55 -2.90 -7.37 -11.27
CA THR A 55 -1.92 -7.49 -12.36
C THR A 55 -1.30 -6.14 -12.69
N PRO A 56 0.04 -6.02 -12.73
CA PRO A 56 0.70 -4.79 -13.14
C PRO A 56 0.43 -4.52 -14.62
N ARG A 57 0.18 -3.25 -14.97
CA ARG A 57 -0.06 -2.78 -16.34
C ARG A 57 1.17 -2.16 -16.98
N LYS A 58 2.37 -2.54 -16.51
CA LYS A 58 3.65 -1.99 -16.98
C LYS A 58 3.83 -2.07 -18.50
N SER A 59 3.37 -3.16 -19.14
CA SER A 59 3.48 -3.35 -20.59
C SER A 59 2.74 -2.28 -21.41
N ILE A 60 1.60 -1.78 -20.93
CA ILE A 60 0.82 -0.75 -21.62
C ILE A 60 1.20 0.68 -21.23
N MET A 61 1.98 0.84 -20.16
CA MET A 61 2.38 2.16 -19.66
C MET A 61 3.52 2.82 -20.44
N ALA A 62 4.08 2.17 -21.46
CA ALA A 62 5.14 2.73 -22.32
C ALA A 62 6.31 3.35 -21.53
N ASN A 63 6.79 2.67 -20.48
CA ASN A 63 7.82 3.13 -19.54
C ASN A 63 7.48 4.43 -18.78
N THR A 64 6.21 4.86 -18.79
CA THR A 64 5.72 5.94 -17.94
C THR A 64 5.20 5.39 -16.62
N THR A 65 4.89 6.32 -15.71
CA THR A 65 4.19 6.07 -14.44
C THR A 65 3.04 7.05 -14.32
N MET A 66 2.09 6.81 -13.42
CA MET A 66 0.90 7.62 -13.20
C MET A 66 1.05 8.56 -12.00
N MET A 67 0.39 9.73 -12.07
CA MET A 67 0.06 10.56 -10.92
C MET A 67 -1.45 10.76 -10.81
N GLY A 68 -1.94 10.84 -9.57
CA GLY A 68 -3.37 11.06 -9.28
C GLY A 68 -4.22 9.82 -9.52
N ARG A 69 -5.44 10.00 -10.02
CA ARG A 69 -6.43 8.95 -10.30
C ARG A 69 -6.42 8.57 -11.79
N PRO A 70 -6.46 7.26 -12.15
CA PRO A 70 -6.73 6.86 -13.52
C PRO A 70 -8.20 7.11 -13.86
N TYR A 71 -8.49 7.32 -15.13
CA TYR A 71 -9.85 7.33 -15.66
C TYR A 71 -10.07 6.08 -16.50
N VAL A 72 -11.21 5.41 -16.34
CA VAL A 72 -11.62 4.34 -17.25
C VAL A 72 -13.05 4.57 -17.74
N GLY A 73 -13.26 4.35 -19.03
CA GLY A 73 -14.57 4.39 -19.69
C GLY A 73 -14.74 3.26 -20.69
N LEU A 74 -15.99 3.03 -21.13
CA LEU A 74 -16.31 2.10 -22.22
C LEU A 74 -16.53 2.85 -23.53
N THR A 75 -16.11 2.24 -24.64
CA THR A 75 -16.57 2.64 -25.97
C THR A 75 -17.95 2.05 -26.24
N THR A 76 -18.66 2.61 -27.22
CA THR A 76 -19.96 2.08 -27.71
C THR A 76 -19.86 0.64 -28.21
N SER A 77 -18.68 0.24 -28.70
CA SER A 77 -18.36 -1.12 -29.14
C SER A 77 -17.95 -2.09 -28.02
N GLY A 78 -17.95 -1.64 -26.75
CA GLY A 78 -17.59 -2.46 -25.59
C GLY A 78 -16.08 -2.57 -25.32
N GLY A 79 -15.25 -1.79 -26.01
CA GLY A 79 -13.83 -1.61 -25.67
C GLY A 79 -13.63 -0.73 -24.44
N THR A 80 -12.41 -0.68 -23.91
CA THR A 80 -12.07 0.14 -22.73
C THR A 80 -11.08 1.25 -23.08
N LEU A 81 -11.28 2.43 -22.49
CA LEU A 81 -10.35 3.56 -22.56
C LEU A 81 -9.78 3.78 -21.16
N LEU A 82 -8.51 3.44 -20.94
CA LEU A 82 -7.80 3.73 -19.70
C LEU A 82 -6.91 4.95 -19.91
N ALA A 83 -7.17 6.05 -19.20
CA ALA A 83 -6.38 7.26 -19.29
C ALA A 83 -5.69 7.59 -17.96
N TRP A 84 -4.49 8.16 -18.05
CA TRP A 84 -3.75 8.61 -16.88
C TRP A 84 -2.87 9.81 -17.20
N ARG A 85 -2.54 10.58 -16.16
CA ARG A 85 -1.52 11.61 -16.22
C ARG A 85 -0.19 11.04 -15.76
N SER A 86 0.90 11.34 -16.45
CA SER A 86 2.23 10.90 -16.06
C SER A 86 2.87 11.81 -15.00
N ALA A 87 3.97 11.35 -14.38
CA ALA A 87 4.79 12.18 -13.47
C ALA A 87 5.31 13.47 -14.12
N GLN A 88 5.47 13.47 -15.45
CA GLN A 88 5.87 14.63 -16.24
C GLN A 88 4.69 15.51 -16.65
N GLY A 89 3.45 15.15 -16.29
CA GLY A 89 2.24 15.86 -16.68
C GLY A 89 1.74 15.53 -18.09
N PHE A 90 2.23 14.46 -18.72
CA PHE A 90 1.70 13.99 -20.00
C PHE A 90 0.41 13.22 -19.82
N VAL A 91 -0.53 13.39 -20.74
CA VAL A 91 -1.75 12.59 -20.76
C VAL A 91 -1.54 11.41 -21.69
N MET A 92 -1.81 10.23 -21.14
CA MET A 92 -1.66 8.95 -21.79
C MET A 92 -3.02 8.26 -21.85
N VAL A 93 -3.31 7.59 -22.96
CA VAL A 93 -4.55 6.83 -23.16
C VAL A 93 -4.18 5.46 -23.70
N ASN A 94 -4.59 4.40 -23.02
CA ASN A 94 -4.59 3.05 -23.56
C ASN A 94 -6.01 2.69 -24.00
N GLN A 95 -6.16 2.46 -25.30
CA GLN A 95 -7.39 1.97 -25.89
C GLN A 95 -7.28 0.46 -26.06
N THR A 96 -8.21 -0.29 -25.48
CA THR A 96 -8.39 -1.72 -25.72
C THR A 96 -9.69 -1.91 -26.51
N LEU A 97 -9.57 -2.45 -27.72
CA LEU A 97 -10.73 -2.77 -28.55
C LEU A 97 -11.46 -4.00 -28.00
N SER A 98 -12.71 -4.20 -28.43
CA SER A 98 -13.50 -5.39 -28.06
C SER A 98 -12.85 -6.70 -28.53
N THR A 99 -11.97 -6.65 -29.53
CA THR A 99 -11.13 -7.77 -30.01
C THR A 99 -9.97 -8.10 -29.09
N GLY A 100 -9.71 -7.29 -28.05
CA GLY A 100 -8.57 -7.40 -27.14
C GLY A 100 -7.29 -6.70 -27.63
N ALA A 101 -7.29 -6.14 -28.84
CA ALA A 101 -6.15 -5.36 -29.34
C ALA A 101 -5.97 -4.08 -28.52
N THR A 102 -4.74 -3.79 -28.09
CA THR A 102 -4.42 -2.64 -27.24
C THR A 102 -3.48 -1.66 -27.94
N THR A 103 -3.78 -0.37 -27.86
CA THR A 103 -2.94 0.72 -28.36
C THR A 103 -2.75 1.78 -27.29
N THR A 104 -1.51 2.17 -27.00
CA THR A 104 -1.21 3.29 -26.09
C THR A 104 -0.85 4.54 -26.88
N ILE A 105 -1.57 5.62 -26.60
CA ILE A 105 -1.46 6.93 -27.25
C ILE A 105 -0.93 7.93 -26.22
N CYS A 106 0.21 8.54 -26.53
CA CYS A 106 0.70 9.72 -25.79
C CYS A 106 0.12 10.99 -26.44
N ILE A 107 -0.83 11.66 -25.77
CA ILE A 107 -1.50 12.86 -26.30
C ILE A 107 -0.48 13.98 -26.53
N HIS A 108 0.38 14.23 -25.54
CA HIS A 108 1.42 15.28 -25.60
C HIS A 108 2.49 15.03 -26.66
N CYS A 109 2.62 13.80 -27.15
CA CYS A 109 3.56 13.43 -28.20
C CYS A 109 3.00 13.67 -29.61
N GLN A 110 1.70 13.90 -29.76
CA GLN A 110 1.04 14.07 -31.07
C GLN A 110 1.15 15.49 -31.64
N GLY A 111 1.56 16.48 -30.85
CA GLY A 111 1.55 17.88 -31.27
C GLY A 111 2.72 18.68 -30.70
N ARG A 112 3.17 19.70 -31.46
CA ARG A 112 4.18 20.63 -30.95
C ARG A 112 3.53 21.57 -29.93
N ARG A 113 3.99 21.53 -28.67
CA ARG A 113 3.67 22.47 -27.56
C ARG A 113 2.24 22.37 -26.99
N LEU A 114 1.80 21.17 -26.61
CA LEU A 114 0.58 21.01 -25.82
C LEU A 114 0.80 21.36 -24.34
N PRO A 115 -0.17 22.00 -23.65
CA PRO A 115 -0.04 22.33 -22.24
C PRO A 115 -0.06 21.06 -21.37
N LEU A 116 0.85 20.97 -20.40
CA LEU A 116 0.92 19.83 -19.48
C LEU A 116 -0.31 19.77 -18.56
N ALA A 117 -0.73 18.57 -18.16
CA ALA A 117 -1.86 18.36 -17.28
C ALA A 117 -1.49 18.54 -15.79
N ALA A 118 -2.29 19.33 -15.07
CA ALA A 118 -2.22 19.52 -13.62
C ALA A 118 -3.27 18.69 -12.85
N SER A 119 -4.18 18.05 -13.56
CA SER A 119 -5.25 17.22 -12.99
C SER A 119 -5.42 15.95 -13.80
N ASP A 120 -6.25 15.04 -13.28
CA ASP A 120 -6.47 13.74 -13.88
C ASP A 120 -7.34 13.91 -15.14
N PRO A 121 -6.97 13.25 -16.26
CA PRO A 121 -7.68 13.41 -17.52
C PRO A 121 -8.99 12.63 -17.54
N VAL A 122 -9.98 13.18 -18.23
CA VAL A 122 -11.22 12.48 -18.61
C VAL A 122 -11.15 12.21 -20.10
N VAL A 123 -11.50 11.00 -20.53
CA VAL A 123 -11.41 10.59 -21.94
C VAL A 123 -12.71 9.97 -22.40
N PHE A 124 -13.11 10.30 -23.62
CA PHE A 124 -14.33 9.79 -24.21
C PHE A 124 -14.22 9.75 -25.73
N ILE A 125 -15.12 9.00 -26.37
CA ILE A 125 -15.24 8.91 -27.83
C ILE A 125 -16.55 9.60 -28.21
N ASP A 126 -16.47 10.60 -29.08
CA ASP A 126 -17.67 11.31 -29.55
C ASP A 126 -18.46 10.49 -30.57
N ALA A 127 -19.61 11.02 -31.00
CA ALA A 127 -20.50 10.35 -31.96
C ALA A 127 -19.88 10.18 -33.37
N GLN A 128 -18.72 10.79 -33.63
CA GLN A 128 -17.96 10.64 -34.88
C GLN A 128 -16.69 9.78 -34.67
N ASP A 129 -16.65 9.01 -33.59
CA ASP A 129 -15.55 8.15 -33.19
C ASP A 129 -14.21 8.87 -32.91
N ASN A 130 -14.23 10.20 -32.71
CA ASN A 130 -13.00 10.92 -32.36
C ASN A 130 -12.67 10.75 -30.89
N LEU A 131 -11.36 10.61 -30.60
CA LEU A 131 -10.86 10.53 -29.23
C LEU A 131 -10.75 11.94 -28.63
N GLN A 132 -11.51 12.16 -27.56
CA GLN A 132 -11.57 13.42 -26.84
C GLN A 132 -10.92 13.25 -25.48
N THR A 133 -10.03 14.18 -25.13
CA THR A 133 -9.34 14.21 -23.85
C THR A 133 -9.48 15.57 -23.20
N MET A 134 -9.96 15.60 -21.95
CA MET A 134 -10.17 16.81 -21.18
C MET A 134 -9.36 16.79 -19.89
N PHE A 135 -8.70 17.91 -19.56
CA PHE A 135 -7.95 18.07 -18.31
C PHE A 135 -7.71 19.54 -17.97
N LEU A 136 -7.51 19.86 -16.69
CA LEU A 136 -6.95 21.15 -16.27
C LEU A 136 -5.44 21.16 -16.52
N SER A 137 -4.94 22.16 -17.24
CA SER A 137 -3.51 22.34 -17.48
C SER A 137 -2.76 22.94 -16.28
N THR A 138 -1.43 22.88 -16.30
CA THR A 138 -0.54 23.54 -15.31
C THR A 138 -0.66 25.06 -15.30
N ALA A 139 -1.28 25.66 -16.32
CA ALA A 139 -1.63 27.07 -16.35
C ALA A 139 -3.04 27.37 -15.76
N GLY A 140 -3.73 26.37 -15.21
CA GLY A 140 -5.08 26.52 -14.67
C GLY A 140 -6.17 26.66 -15.74
N ARG A 141 -5.92 26.20 -16.97
CA ARG A 141 -6.88 26.24 -18.09
C ARG A 141 -7.49 24.88 -18.37
N LEU A 142 -8.82 24.80 -18.44
CA LEU A 142 -9.53 23.59 -18.85
C LEU A 142 -9.32 23.38 -20.35
N THR A 143 -8.57 22.34 -20.70
CA THR A 143 -8.17 22.04 -22.07
C THR A 143 -8.95 20.84 -22.58
N LEU A 144 -9.55 20.98 -23.77
CA LEU A 144 -10.12 19.88 -24.54
C LEU A 144 -9.23 19.64 -25.76
N ILE A 145 -8.83 18.39 -25.95
CA ILE A 145 -8.05 17.92 -27.08
C ILE A 145 -8.86 16.87 -27.85
N THR A 146 -9.01 17.06 -29.15
CA THR A 146 -9.63 16.10 -30.07
C THR A 146 -8.59 15.51 -31.00
N ILE A 147 -8.53 14.18 -31.08
CA ILE A 147 -7.82 13.43 -32.10
C ILE A 147 -8.85 12.84 -33.06
N TRP A 148 -8.76 13.20 -34.33
CA TRP A 148 -9.78 12.89 -35.33
C TRP A 148 -9.64 11.45 -35.86
N SER A 149 -10.77 10.75 -35.99
CA SER A 149 -10.84 9.33 -36.36
C SER A 149 -10.42 9.07 -37.82
N ASP A 150 -10.66 10.01 -38.72
CA ASP A 150 -10.33 9.97 -40.15
C ASP A 150 -8.84 10.11 -40.46
N VAL A 151 -8.01 10.36 -39.45
CA VAL A 151 -6.56 10.55 -39.59
C VAL A 151 -5.76 9.65 -38.61
N HIS A 152 -6.43 8.71 -37.93
CA HIS A 152 -5.80 7.85 -36.93
C HIS A 152 -4.71 6.94 -37.54
N PRO A 153 -3.46 6.93 -37.01
CA PRO A 153 -2.35 6.15 -37.59
C PRO A 153 -2.55 4.62 -37.50
N GLY A 154 -3.50 4.15 -36.68
CA GLY A 154 -3.94 2.75 -36.68
C GLY A 154 -4.78 2.31 -37.90
N TRP A 155 -5.10 3.23 -38.82
CA TRP A 155 -5.95 3.00 -40.00
C TRP A 155 -5.26 3.42 -41.33
N GLU A 156 -3.93 3.45 -41.38
CA GLU A 156 -3.12 3.87 -42.56
C GLU A 156 -3.31 3.03 -43.85
N HIS A 157 -4.26 2.09 -43.91
CA HIS A 157 -4.50 1.29 -45.13
C HIS A 157 -5.58 1.81 -46.07
N PHE A 158 -6.35 2.85 -45.73
CA PHE A 158 -7.33 3.40 -46.67
C PHE A 158 -7.46 4.94 -46.56
N GLN A 159 -6.75 5.69 -47.40
CA GLN A 159 -7.38 6.45 -48.51
C GLN A 159 -6.40 7.43 -49.18
N VAL A 160 -6.52 7.47 -50.51
CA VAL A 160 -5.69 8.18 -51.50
C VAL A 160 -6.13 9.66 -51.64
N LYS A 161 -6.46 10.36 -50.55
CA LYS A 161 -6.77 11.81 -50.62
C LYS A 161 -6.15 12.61 -49.47
N PRO A 162 -5.65 13.84 -49.74
CA PRO A 162 -5.13 14.71 -48.69
C PRO A 162 -6.28 15.24 -47.84
N VAL A 163 -6.29 14.91 -46.55
CA VAL A 163 -7.26 15.46 -45.59
C VAL A 163 -6.85 16.89 -45.24
N SER A 164 -7.78 17.83 -45.34
CA SER A 164 -7.55 19.27 -45.11
C SER A 164 -7.71 19.72 -43.65
N ARG A 165 -7.99 18.79 -42.73
CA ARG A 165 -8.16 19.06 -41.29
C ARG A 165 -6.89 18.76 -40.52
N ALA A 166 -6.57 19.58 -39.52
CA ALA A 166 -5.48 19.30 -38.60
C ALA A 166 -5.79 18.02 -37.81
N PHE A 167 -4.85 17.07 -37.79
CA PHE A 167 -4.91 15.79 -37.06
C PHE A 167 -5.34 15.92 -35.59
N LEU A 168 -5.06 17.08 -35.00
CA LEU A 168 -5.29 17.40 -33.60
C LEU A 168 -5.90 18.79 -33.48
N THR A 169 -6.94 18.94 -32.67
CA THR A 169 -7.46 20.27 -32.26
C THR A 169 -7.39 20.45 -30.76
N VAL A 170 -6.94 21.64 -30.33
CA VAL A 170 -6.84 22.03 -28.92
C VAL A 170 -7.77 23.22 -28.67
N ARG A 171 -8.49 23.20 -27.56
CA ARG A 171 -9.39 24.27 -27.13
C ARG A 171 -9.20 24.55 -25.64
N ASP A 172 -9.09 25.82 -25.28
CA ASP A 172 -9.15 26.30 -23.89
C ASP A 172 -10.59 26.73 -23.61
N LEU A 173 -11.25 25.98 -22.72
CA LEU A 173 -12.65 26.23 -22.35
C LEU A 173 -12.74 27.25 -21.20
N SER A 174 -11.68 27.45 -20.42
CA SER A 174 -11.69 28.33 -19.24
C SER A 174 -11.64 29.81 -19.61
N THR A 175 -10.84 30.20 -20.59
CA THR A 175 -10.79 31.61 -21.06
C THR A 175 -12.09 32.05 -21.67
N LEU A 176 -12.70 31.19 -22.49
CA LEU A 176 -13.97 31.45 -23.17
C LEU A 176 -15.15 31.56 -22.20
N ALA A 177 -15.14 30.74 -21.15
CA ALA A 177 -16.18 30.72 -20.12
C ALA A 177 -15.98 31.74 -19.00
N GLY A 178 -14.76 32.24 -18.78
CA GLY A 178 -14.43 33.06 -17.61
C GLY A 178 -14.40 32.28 -16.29
N VAL A 179 -14.17 30.96 -16.34
CA VAL A 179 -14.26 30.06 -15.16
C VAL A 179 -12.92 29.41 -14.84
N ALA A 180 -12.53 29.46 -13.57
CA ALA A 180 -11.36 28.77 -13.03
C ALA A 180 -11.79 27.56 -12.19
N PHE A 181 -11.71 26.37 -12.79
CA PHE A 181 -12.01 25.11 -12.09
C PHE A 181 -10.87 24.68 -11.16
N ALA A 182 -11.22 24.06 -10.04
CA ALA A 182 -10.25 23.49 -9.11
C ALA A 182 -9.64 22.16 -9.61
N THR A 183 -10.42 21.39 -10.38
CA THR A 183 -10.06 20.07 -10.93
C THR A 183 -10.73 19.88 -12.30
N THR A 184 -10.43 18.79 -13.02
CA THR A 184 -11.17 18.44 -14.24
C THR A 184 -12.65 18.22 -13.89
N PRO A 185 -13.61 18.94 -14.52
CA PRO A 185 -15.03 18.76 -14.27
C PRO A 185 -15.55 17.36 -14.62
N SER A 186 -16.63 16.96 -13.95
CA SER A 186 -17.41 15.79 -14.33
C SER A 186 -18.16 16.07 -15.63
N THR A 187 -18.23 15.07 -16.52
CA THR A 187 -18.79 15.22 -17.87
C THR A 187 -19.96 14.27 -18.09
N THR A 188 -20.95 14.69 -18.87
CA THR A 188 -22.04 13.83 -19.37
C THR A 188 -22.44 14.26 -20.78
N TYR A 189 -22.87 13.32 -21.61
CA TYR A 189 -23.38 13.63 -22.94
C TYR A 189 -24.80 14.21 -22.87
N VAL A 190 -25.05 15.18 -23.75
CA VAL A 190 -26.37 15.76 -24.01
C VAL A 190 -26.62 15.82 -25.52
N THR A 191 -27.86 16.08 -25.93
CA THR A 191 -28.35 15.90 -27.30
C THR A 191 -27.52 16.61 -28.38
N ASP A 192 -26.93 17.77 -28.07
CA ASP A 192 -26.17 18.63 -28.99
C ASP A 192 -24.71 18.86 -28.55
N GLY A 193 -24.24 18.17 -27.51
CA GLY A 193 -22.98 18.55 -26.89
C GLY A 193 -22.53 17.71 -25.70
N LEU A 194 -21.66 18.33 -24.92
CA LEU A 194 -21.14 17.81 -23.66
C LEU A 194 -21.49 18.77 -22.53
N SER A 195 -22.08 18.25 -21.47
CA SER A 195 -22.37 18.99 -20.25
C SER A 195 -21.28 18.76 -19.21
N LEU A 196 -20.80 19.85 -18.63
CA LEU A 196 -19.75 19.87 -17.61
C LEU A 196 -20.31 20.39 -16.30
N ILE A 197 -19.95 19.75 -15.19
CA ILE A 197 -20.22 20.25 -13.84
C ILE A 197 -18.92 20.17 -13.04
N GLY A 198 -18.52 21.30 -12.47
CA GLY A 198 -17.23 21.37 -11.77
C GLY A 198 -17.25 22.37 -10.63
N ARG A 199 -16.36 22.12 -9.66
CA ARG A 199 -16.09 23.04 -8.56
C ARG A 199 -15.03 24.06 -9.00
N THR A 200 -15.27 25.33 -8.72
CA THR A 200 -14.29 26.41 -8.94
C THR A 200 -13.25 26.46 -7.81
N THR A 201 -12.18 27.21 -8.02
CA THR A 201 -11.19 27.49 -6.95
C THR A 201 -11.77 28.29 -5.77
N THR A 202 -12.95 28.89 -5.94
CA THR A 202 -13.71 29.59 -4.90
C THR A 202 -14.84 28.74 -4.31
N ASN A 203 -14.82 27.41 -4.54
CA ASN A 203 -15.82 26.45 -4.05
C ASN A 203 -17.25 26.63 -4.60
N HIS A 204 -17.42 27.36 -5.70
CA HIS A 204 -18.72 27.44 -6.38
C HIS A 204 -18.89 26.23 -7.32
N VAL A 205 -20.13 25.82 -7.54
CA VAL A 205 -20.51 24.84 -8.55
C VAL A 205 -20.87 25.57 -9.83
N VAL A 206 -20.18 25.26 -10.92
CA VAL A 206 -20.42 25.83 -12.24
C VAL A 206 -20.81 24.74 -13.21
N TYR A 207 -21.97 24.93 -13.85
CA TYR A 207 -22.43 24.19 -15.01
C TYR A 207 -21.92 24.87 -16.29
N MET A 208 -21.47 24.08 -17.26
CA MET A 208 -21.07 24.56 -18.58
C MET A 208 -21.56 23.61 -19.66
N HIS A 209 -22.21 24.16 -20.69
CA HIS A 209 -22.55 23.45 -21.92
C HIS A 209 -21.42 23.62 -22.93
N VAL A 210 -21.06 22.54 -23.61
CA VAL A 210 -20.05 22.53 -24.67
C VAL A 210 -20.72 22.03 -25.94
N PRO A 211 -21.19 22.94 -26.82
CA PRO A 211 -21.80 22.56 -28.08
C PRO A 211 -20.79 21.82 -28.97
N LEU A 212 -21.21 20.73 -29.60
CA LEU A 212 -20.37 19.99 -30.57
C LEU A 212 -20.47 20.57 -32.00
N THR A 213 -21.04 21.77 -32.15
CA THR A 213 -21.07 22.49 -33.42
C THR A 213 -19.70 23.08 -33.74
N TRP A 214 -19.18 22.78 -34.93
CA TRP A 214 -17.87 23.27 -35.37
C TRP A 214 -18.01 24.59 -36.16
N PRO A 215 -17.18 25.62 -35.88
CA PRO A 215 -16.12 25.66 -34.86
C PRO A 215 -16.67 25.73 -33.43
N LEU A 216 -16.09 24.92 -32.53
CA LEU A 216 -16.49 24.87 -31.12
C LEU A 216 -16.30 26.26 -30.49
N SER A 217 -17.42 26.90 -30.13
CA SER A 217 -17.49 28.24 -29.56
C SER A 217 -18.24 28.17 -28.24
N ILE A 218 -17.55 28.49 -27.14
CA ILE A 218 -18.15 28.66 -25.82
C ILE A 218 -18.18 30.16 -25.53
N THR A 219 -19.28 30.63 -24.97
CA THR A 219 -19.52 32.01 -24.57
C THR A 219 -19.97 32.05 -23.12
N ALA A 220 -20.12 33.26 -22.56
CA ALA A 220 -20.74 33.43 -21.25
C ALA A 220 -22.19 32.89 -21.19
N ASN A 221 -22.87 32.75 -22.32
CA ASN A 221 -24.21 32.18 -22.36
C ASN A 221 -24.24 30.67 -22.10
N ASP A 222 -23.10 30.00 -22.30
CA ASP A 222 -22.94 28.56 -22.18
C ASP A 222 -22.49 28.15 -20.75
N VAL A 223 -22.53 29.09 -19.80
CA VAL A 223 -22.03 28.90 -18.44
C VAL A 223 -23.06 29.37 -17.43
N ARG A 224 -23.19 28.65 -16.32
CA ARG A 224 -24.02 29.07 -15.19
C ARG A 224 -23.41 28.70 -13.85
N ASP A 225 -23.30 29.69 -12.97
CA ASP A 225 -22.96 29.47 -11.56
C ASP A 225 -24.21 29.00 -10.82
N VAL A 226 -24.23 27.72 -10.44
CA VAL A 226 -25.37 27.08 -9.78
C VAL A 226 -25.42 27.48 -8.31
N THR A 227 -24.27 27.61 -7.64
CA THR A 227 -24.18 28.00 -6.22
C THR A 227 -24.88 29.33 -5.96
N THR A 228 -24.65 30.32 -6.82
CA THR A 228 -25.32 31.62 -6.72
C THR A 228 -26.83 31.55 -7.00
N MET A 229 -27.28 30.69 -7.90
CA MET A 229 -28.71 30.53 -8.20
C MET A 229 -29.52 30.02 -7.00
N VAL A 230 -28.93 29.13 -6.21
CA VAL A 230 -29.61 28.47 -5.09
C VAL A 230 -29.22 29.04 -3.72
N ASN A 231 -28.44 30.14 -3.69
CA ASN A 231 -27.89 30.74 -2.47
C ASN A 231 -27.16 29.73 -1.57
N ASP A 232 -26.39 28.84 -2.19
CA ASP A 232 -25.59 27.85 -1.49
C ASP A 232 -24.27 28.48 -1.00
N ALA A 233 -23.79 28.09 0.18
CA ALA A 233 -22.55 28.60 0.77
C ALA A 233 -21.27 28.05 0.08
N GLY A 234 -21.43 27.10 -0.83
CA GLY A 234 -20.37 26.47 -1.60
C GLY A 234 -20.12 25.02 -1.21
N VAL A 235 -19.37 24.32 -2.06
CA VAL A 235 -19.14 22.88 -1.96
C VAL A 235 -17.69 22.55 -1.60
N SER A 236 -17.50 21.51 -0.77
CA SER A 236 -16.18 20.97 -0.47
C SER A 236 -15.74 19.89 -1.47
N GLY A 237 -16.72 19.16 -2.03
CA GLY A 237 -16.52 18.05 -2.97
C GLY A 237 -16.59 18.43 -4.44
N ASN A 238 -15.99 17.60 -5.30
CA ASN A 238 -16.18 17.73 -6.74
C ASN A 238 -17.57 17.21 -7.14
N PRO A 239 -18.39 18.00 -7.86
CA PRO A 239 -19.71 17.57 -8.30
C PRO A 239 -19.65 16.35 -9.24
N THR A 240 -20.62 15.45 -9.13
CA THR A 240 -20.74 14.27 -10.01
C THR A 240 -22.16 14.17 -10.58
N TRP A 241 -22.25 13.91 -11.89
CA TRP A 241 -23.52 13.75 -12.60
C TRP A 241 -24.24 12.46 -12.20
N LEU A 242 -25.57 12.52 -12.07
CA LEU A 242 -26.40 11.32 -12.10
C LEU A 242 -26.60 10.93 -13.58
N PRO A 243 -26.10 9.75 -14.01
CA PRO A 243 -26.09 9.37 -15.42
C PRO A 243 -27.47 9.43 -16.07
N GLY A 244 -27.56 10.05 -17.25
CA GLY A 244 -28.81 10.15 -18.02
C GLY A 244 -29.85 11.14 -17.46
N THR A 245 -29.46 12.03 -16.56
CA THR A 245 -30.36 13.03 -15.96
C THR A 245 -29.77 14.44 -15.99
N SER A 246 -30.60 15.46 -15.74
CA SER A 246 -30.15 16.86 -15.49
C SER A 246 -29.77 17.12 -14.03
N THR A 247 -29.48 16.06 -13.26
CA THR A 247 -29.23 16.12 -11.82
C THR A 247 -27.78 15.79 -11.52
N PHE A 248 -27.20 16.47 -10.55
CA PHE A 248 -25.88 16.16 -10.03
C PHE A 248 -25.88 16.28 -8.51
N VAL A 249 -24.83 15.75 -7.88
CA VAL A 249 -24.62 15.83 -6.44
C VAL A 249 -23.26 16.43 -6.11
N ALA A 250 -23.15 17.07 -4.96
CA ALA A 250 -21.89 17.51 -4.38
C ALA A 250 -21.98 17.53 -2.86
N THR A 251 -20.85 17.40 -2.19
CA THR A 251 -20.78 17.58 -0.73
C THR A 251 -20.58 19.06 -0.41
N ASP A 252 -21.41 19.62 0.46
CA ASP A 252 -21.31 21.01 0.90
C ASP A 252 -20.08 21.23 1.82
N SER A 253 -19.90 22.45 2.32
CA SER A 253 -18.80 22.80 3.21
C SER A 253 -18.86 22.17 4.63
N VAL A 254 -20.02 21.63 5.02
CA VAL A 254 -20.27 21.03 6.35
C VAL A 254 -20.27 19.49 6.30
N GLY A 255 -20.31 18.91 5.10
CA GLY A 255 -20.30 17.47 4.87
C GLY A 255 -21.68 16.88 4.52
N HIS A 256 -22.68 17.70 4.22
CA HIS A 256 -23.97 17.26 3.70
C HIS A 256 -23.88 16.98 2.20
N ILE A 257 -24.53 15.90 1.76
CA ILE A 257 -24.65 15.59 0.34
C ILE A 257 -25.85 16.34 -0.22
N MET A 258 -25.59 17.29 -1.12
CA MET A 258 -26.60 18.12 -1.77
C MET A 258 -26.87 17.59 -3.17
N GLN A 259 -28.14 17.35 -3.47
CA GLN A 259 -28.63 17.07 -4.82
C GLN A 259 -29.10 18.37 -5.47
N TYR A 260 -28.66 18.62 -6.70
CA TYR A 260 -29.07 19.77 -7.51
C TYR A 260 -29.70 19.26 -8.79
N ARG A 261 -30.90 19.74 -9.10
CA ARG A 261 -31.62 19.39 -10.32
C ARG A 261 -31.82 20.62 -11.17
N LEU A 262 -31.21 20.60 -12.35
CA LEU A 262 -31.36 21.64 -13.35
C LEU A 262 -32.72 21.48 -14.06
N ALA A 263 -33.43 22.59 -14.25
CA ALA A 263 -34.58 22.62 -15.15
C ALA A 263 -34.14 22.31 -16.60
N SER A 264 -35.08 21.85 -17.44
CA SER A 264 -34.76 21.36 -18.79
C SER A 264 -34.17 22.43 -19.70
N ASP A 265 -34.59 23.68 -19.53
CA ASP A 265 -34.09 24.85 -20.28
C ASP A 265 -32.63 25.19 -19.93
N CYS A 266 -32.18 24.82 -18.73
CA CYS A 266 -30.81 25.06 -18.29
C CYS A 266 -29.77 24.26 -19.09
N ILE A 267 -30.15 23.12 -19.68
CA ILE A 267 -29.19 22.21 -20.32
C ILE A 267 -28.60 22.84 -21.59
N LEU A 268 -29.44 23.40 -22.44
CA LEU A 268 -29.03 23.98 -23.74
C LEU A 268 -28.79 25.49 -23.68
N ALA A 269 -29.41 26.18 -22.71
CA ALA A 269 -29.27 27.63 -22.54
C ALA A 269 -28.94 27.98 -21.07
N PRO A 270 -27.70 27.69 -20.61
CA PRO A 270 -27.29 27.84 -19.21
C PRO A 270 -27.55 29.25 -18.65
N ALA A 271 -27.29 30.30 -19.43
CA ALA A 271 -27.47 31.67 -18.97
C ALA A 271 -28.92 32.07 -18.73
N THR A 272 -29.90 31.42 -19.36
CA THR A 272 -31.32 31.67 -19.15
C THR A 272 -31.99 30.63 -18.26
N CYS A 273 -31.21 29.81 -17.57
CA CYS A 273 -31.69 28.76 -16.67
C CYS A 273 -32.76 29.28 -15.70
N SER A 274 -33.98 28.75 -15.82
CA SER A 274 -35.17 29.19 -15.11
C SER A 274 -35.14 28.85 -13.62
N ALA A 275 -34.64 27.67 -13.26
CA ALA A 275 -34.58 27.21 -11.88
C ALA A 275 -33.57 26.07 -11.67
N VAL A 276 -33.07 25.99 -10.45
CA VAL A 276 -32.38 24.81 -9.91
C VAL A 276 -33.04 24.47 -8.58
N THR A 277 -33.45 23.23 -8.39
CA THR A 277 -34.00 22.76 -7.11
C THR A 277 -32.94 21.97 -6.35
N THR A 278 -32.85 22.18 -5.04
CA THR A 278 -31.93 21.46 -4.16
C THR A 278 -32.65 20.52 -3.21
N GLN A 279 -31.98 19.43 -2.84
CA GLN A 279 -32.38 18.53 -1.76
C GLN A 279 -31.15 18.11 -0.97
N ASP A 280 -31.19 18.24 0.35
CA ASP A 280 -30.17 17.67 1.23
C ASP A 280 -30.45 16.17 1.42
N ILE A 281 -29.62 15.33 0.82
CA ILE A 281 -29.72 13.86 0.89
C ILE A 281 -29.37 13.37 2.30
N THR A 282 -28.37 13.98 2.94
CA THR A 282 -27.91 13.58 4.28
C THR A 282 -29.02 13.77 5.30
N LEU A 283 -29.70 14.91 5.28
CA LEU A 283 -30.86 15.16 6.13
C LEU A 283 -32.07 14.30 5.74
N ALA A 284 -32.35 14.15 4.45
CA ALA A 284 -33.48 13.35 3.99
C ALA A 284 -33.37 11.86 4.37
N ALA A 285 -32.15 11.33 4.43
CA ALA A 285 -31.87 9.96 4.84
C ALA A 285 -31.70 9.80 6.37
N GLY A 286 -31.48 10.88 7.13
CA GLY A 286 -31.12 10.80 8.55
C GLY A 286 -29.69 10.28 8.79
N ALA A 287 -28.80 10.52 7.82
CA ALA A 287 -27.47 9.94 7.75
C ALA A 287 -26.38 10.81 8.39
N PRO A 288 -25.19 10.25 8.73
CA PRO A 288 -24.03 11.04 9.13
C PRO A 288 -23.47 11.89 7.98
N THR A 289 -22.75 12.95 8.32
CA THR A 289 -22.01 13.75 7.34
C THR A 289 -20.82 12.99 6.75
N THR A 290 -20.48 13.33 5.52
CA THR A 290 -19.44 12.66 4.73
C THR A 290 -18.28 13.60 4.39
N THR A 291 -17.16 13.01 3.99
CA THR A 291 -16.04 13.71 3.37
C THR A 291 -16.40 14.20 1.96
N ALA A 292 -15.55 15.07 1.41
CA ALA A 292 -15.81 15.84 0.20
C ALA A 292 -16.14 15.01 -1.06
N ASP A 293 -15.30 14.05 -1.45
CA ASP A 293 -15.47 13.35 -2.72
C ASP A 293 -16.42 12.14 -2.61
N LEU A 294 -17.32 12.04 -3.60
CA LEU A 294 -18.35 11.01 -3.69
C LEU A 294 -18.12 10.12 -4.93
N SER A 295 -18.73 8.95 -4.91
CA SER A 295 -18.89 8.13 -6.11
C SER A 295 -20.32 7.61 -6.18
N LEU A 296 -20.81 7.39 -7.41
CA LEU A 296 -22.18 6.97 -7.65
C LEU A 296 -22.29 5.97 -8.79
N THR A 297 -23.40 5.23 -8.79
CA THR A 297 -23.77 4.29 -9.85
C THR A 297 -25.28 4.19 -9.99
N MET A 298 -25.75 3.79 -11.16
CA MET A 298 -27.18 3.54 -11.42
C MET A 298 -27.56 2.12 -10.99
N THR A 299 -28.75 1.99 -10.42
CA THR A 299 -29.37 0.71 -10.07
C THR A 299 -30.65 0.53 -10.88
N PRO A 300 -31.19 -0.70 -11.02
CA PRO A 300 -32.45 -0.91 -11.73
C PRO A 300 -33.64 -0.09 -11.21
N THR A 301 -33.60 0.31 -9.94
CA THR A 301 -34.68 1.03 -9.24
C THR A 301 -34.33 2.47 -8.86
N GLY A 302 -33.19 2.99 -9.31
CA GLY A 302 -32.74 4.35 -8.97
C GLY A 302 -31.22 4.49 -8.96
N VAL A 303 -30.65 5.00 -7.87
CA VAL A 303 -29.22 5.38 -7.76
C VAL A 303 -28.64 4.92 -6.43
N ALA A 304 -27.35 4.62 -6.45
CA ALA A 304 -26.56 4.38 -5.25
C ALA A 304 -25.36 5.35 -5.22
N LEU A 305 -25.13 6.00 -4.08
CA LEU A 305 -23.95 6.81 -3.82
C LEU A 305 -23.21 6.30 -2.59
N VAL A 306 -21.90 6.50 -2.57
CA VAL A 306 -21.08 6.21 -1.41
C VAL A 306 -20.30 7.44 -1.00
N GLY A 307 -20.39 7.76 0.29
CA GLY A 307 -19.52 8.71 0.97
C GLY A 307 -18.82 8.04 2.15
N LEU A 308 -17.68 8.59 2.56
CA LEU A 308 -16.99 8.16 3.78
C LEU A 308 -17.25 9.16 4.90
N THR A 309 -17.44 8.69 6.12
CA THR A 309 -17.39 9.57 7.30
C THR A 309 -15.94 10.00 7.58
N THR A 310 -15.75 10.97 8.48
CA THR A 310 -14.42 11.40 8.93
C THR A 310 -13.60 10.27 9.57
N THR A 311 -14.27 9.30 10.20
CA THR A 311 -13.66 8.10 10.79
C THR A 311 -13.42 6.97 9.77
N GLY A 312 -13.84 7.14 8.51
CA GLY A 312 -13.62 6.17 7.44
C GLY A 312 -14.65 5.06 7.37
N VAL A 313 -15.85 5.26 7.91
CA VAL A 313 -17.00 4.37 7.69
C VAL A 313 -17.60 4.69 6.33
N ALA A 314 -17.81 3.68 5.49
CA ALA A 314 -18.52 3.85 4.23
C ALA A 314 -20.03 3.80 4.46
N THR A 315 -20.73 4.83 4.02
CA THR A 315 -22.19 4.93 4.05
C THR A 315 -22.71 4.89 2.61
N LEU A 316 -23.57 3.92 2.33
CA LEU A 316 -24.28 3.80 1.06
C LEU A 316 -25.62 4.53 1.13
N PHE A 317 -25.79 5.55 0.30
CA PHE A 317 -27.04 6.26 0.11
C PHE A 317 -27.79 5.65 -1.07
N ARG A 318 -28.97 5.07 -0.82
CA ARG A 318 -29.83 4.49 -1.85
C ARG A 318 -30.98 5.44 -2.14
N GLY A 319 -31.00 5.96 -3.36
CA GLY A 319 -32.09 6.75 -3.92
C GLY A 319 -33.01 5.85 -4.74
N THR A 320 -34.26 5.69 -4.33
CA THR A 320 -35.28 4.94 -5.08
C THR A 320 -36.22 5.89 -5.80
N GLY A 321 -36.43 5.67 -7.11
CA GLY A 321 -37.18 6.57 -7.96
C GLY A 321 -36.59 6.69 -9.38
N THR A 322 -37.02 7.69 -10.12
CA THR A 322 -36.63 7.88 -11.53
C THR A 322 -36.49 9.37 -11.88
N ALA A 323 -35.73 9.65 -12.95
CA ALA A 323 -35.63 10.97 -13.58
C ALA A 323 -35.12 12.10 -12.65
N GLY A 324 -34.32 11.79 -11.62
CA GLY A 324 -33.82 12.82 -10.69
C GLY A 324 -34.71 13.08 -9.48
N THR A 325 -35.82 12.34 -9.31
CA THR A 325 -36.64 12.38 -8.10
C THR A 325 -36.42 11.08 -7.32
N TYR A 326 -35.87 11.17 -6.10
CA TYR A 326 -35.54 9.98 -5.31
C TYR A 326 -35.97 10.13 -3.85
N THR A 327 -36.40 9.00 -3.27
CA THR A 327 -36.50 8.82 -1.82
C THR A 327 -35.21 8.18 -1.32
N TRP A 328 -34.59 8.80 -0.33
CA TRP A 328 -33.26 8.47 0.16
C TRP A 328 -33.31 7.67 1.46
N ASN A 329 -32.47 6.64 1.53
CA ASN A 329 -32.13 5.93 2.77
C ASN A 329 -30.62 5.72 2.81
N ASP A 330 -30.04 5.59 3.99
CA ASP A 330 -28.63 5.25 4.18
C ASP A 330 -28.41 3.86 4.78
N ILE A 331 -27.22 3.32 4.57
CA ILE A 331 -26.78 2.02 5.11
C ILE A 331 -25.29 2.11 5.43
N ASP A 332 -24.89 1.82 6.66
CA ASP A 332 -23.49 1.51 6.99
C ASP A 332 -23.10 0.17 6.36
N ILE A 333 -22.12 0.19 5.45
CA ILE A 333 -21.64 -1.01 4.77
C ILE A 333 -20.29 -1.50 5.31
N SER A 334 -19.61 -0.71 6.14
CA SER A 334 -18.31 -1.05 6.72
C SER A 334 -18.44 -1.98 7.92
N THR A 335 -19.29 -1.64 8.88
CA THR A 335 -19.46 -2.44 10.11
C THR A 335 -19.95 -3.86 9.81
N PRO A 336 -21.05 -4.09 9.05
CA PRO A 336 -21.54 -5.45 8.79
C PRO A 336 -20.59 -6.28 7.92
N SER A 337 -19.69 -5.65 7.16
CA SER A 337 -18.71 -6.34 6.32
C SER A 337 -17.38 -6.63 7.02
N SER A 338 -17.16 -6.08 8.23
CA SER A 338 -15.86 -6.06 8.91
C SER A 338 -14.76 -5.36 8.09
N ALA A 339 -15.13 -4.39 7.27
CA ALA A 339 -14.17 -3.59 6.52
C ALA A 339 -13.28 -2.75 7.46
N PRO A 340 -12.00 -2.52 7.11
CA PRO A 340 -11.17 -1.58 7.86
C PRO A 340 -11.69 -0.15 7.72
N SER A 341 -11.18 0.77 8.57
CA SER A 341 -11.40 2.21 8.34
C SER A 341 -10.84 2.60 6.97
N LEU A 342 -11.63 3.32 6.18
CA LEU A 342 -11.32 3.69 4.80
C LEU A 342 -10.89 5.16 4.69
N VAL A 343 -10.22 5.49 3.59
CA VAL A 343 -9.74 6.84 3.25
C VAL A 343 -9.80 7.07 1.73
N ASP A 344 -9.65 8.34 1.34
CA ASP A 344 -9.71 8.82 -0.05
C ASP A 344 -11.10 8.59 -0.68
N ALA A 345 -11.30 9.10 -1.90
CA ALA A 345 -12.58 8.96 -2.59
C ALA A 345 -12.86 7.47 -2.90
N PRO A 346 -14.00 6.90 -2.46
CA PRO A 346 -14.39 5.54 -2.84
C PRO A 346 -14.78 5.50 -4.32
N PHE A 347 -14.86 4.31 -4.88
CA PHE A 347 -15.44 4.05 -6.21
C PHE A 347 -16.59 3.06 -6.07
N VAL A 348 -17.76 3.38 -6.60
CA VAL A 348 -18.92 2.47 -6.59
C VAL A 348 -19.36 2.13 -8.01
N ILE A 349 -19.71 0.87 -8.22
CA ILE A 349 -20.27 0.40 -9.49
C ILE A 349 -21.29 -0.71 -9.26
N ASN A 350 -22.37 -0.65 -10.01
CA ASN A 350 -23.34 -1.73 -10.08
C ASN A 350 -22.98 -2.69 -11.22
N SER A 351 -22.96 -3.99 -10.93
CA SER A 351 -22.76 -5.06 -11.91
C SER A 351 -23.86 -6.10 -11.75
N GLY A 352 -24.85 -6.06 -12.63
CA GLY A 352 -26.03 -6.92 -12.56
C GLY A 352 -26.86 -6.64 -11.31
N SER A 353 -26.92 -7.61 -10.41
CA SER A 353 -27.61 -7.55 -9.12
C SER A 353 -26.65 -7.34 -7.95
N THR A 354 -25.45 -6.79 -8.15
CA THR A 354 -24.47 -6.62 -7.07
C THR A 354 -23.88 -5.21 -7.10
N ILE A 355 -23.86 -4.55 -5.95
CA ILE A 355 -23.17 -3.28 -5.77
C ILE A 355 -21.77 -3.58 -5.24
N TYR A 356 -20.75 -3.02 -5.90
CA TYR A 356 -19.36 -3.10 -5.48
C TYR A 356 -18.88 -1.71 -5.07
N VAL A 357 -18.26 -1.61 -3.91
CA VAL A 357 -17.62 -0.40 -3.39
C VAL A 357 -16.15 -0.69 -3.19
N ALA A 358 -15.31 -0.07 -4.02
CA ALA A 358 -13.87 -0.13 -3.92
C ALA A 358 -13.36 1.05 -3.10
N ALA A 359 -12.54 0.79 -2.08
CA ALA A 359 -11.98 1.85 -1.25
C ALA A 359 -10.61 1.45 -0.69
N LYS A 360 -9.83 2.46 -0.35
CA LYS A 360 -8.49 2.30 0.22
C LYS A 360 -8.57 2.25 1.75
N ALA A 361 -7.88 1.30 2.36
CA ALA A 361 -7.75 1.23 3.81
C ALA A 361 -6.89 2.40 4.35
N ARG A 362 -7.37 3.07 5.40
CA ARG A 362 -6.73 4.27 5.98
C ARG A 362 -5.33 4.03 6.51
N ASN A 363 -5.14 2.94 7.24
CA ASN A 363 -3.95 2.75 8.06
C ASN A 363 -2.75 2.18 7.27
N TRP A 364 -2.98 1.51 6.15
CA TRP A 364 -1.92 0.85 5.38
C TRP A 364 -2.13 0.86 3.85
N GLY A 365 -3.30 1.30 3.40
CA GLY A 365 -3.56 1.61 2.00
C GLY A 365 -3.91 0.45 1.09
N ASP A 366 -4.25 -0.73 1.60
CA ASP A 366 -4.73 -1.85 0.76
C ASP A 366 -6.06 -1.50 0.07
N LEU A 367 -6.33 -2.16 -1.07
CA LEU A 367 -7.59 -2.01 -1.80
C LEU A 367 -8.60 -3.04 -1.31
N PHE A 368 -9.70 -2.54 -0.75
CA PHE A 368 -10.82 -3.36 -0.33
C PHE A 368 -11.99 -3.22 -1.29
N ILE A 369 -12.67 -4.33 -1.51
CA ILE A 369 -13.99 -4.36 -2.13
C ILE A 369 -15.02 -4.77 -1.08
N ILE A 370 -15.98 -3.89 -0.84
CA ILE A 370 -17.19 -4.17 -0.09
C ILE A 370 -18.30 -4.47 -1.10
N SER A 371 -19.01 -5.58 -0.94
CA SER A 371 -20.06 -5.98 -1.89
C SER A 371 -21.26 -6.63 -1.24
N ASN A 372 -22.42 -6.48 -1.88
CA ASN A 372 -23.66 -7.22 -1.59
C ASN A 372 -24.50 -7.41 -2.85
N GLU A 373 -25.40 -8.40 -2.81
CA GLU A 373 -26.51 -8.43 -3.76
C GLU A 373 -27.43 -7.21 -3.53
N THR A 374 -27.99 -6.66 -4.60
CA THR A 374 -28.93 -5.54 -4.57
C THR A 374 -30.13 -5.94 -3.70
N GLY A 375 -30.32 -5.25 -2.57
CA GLY A 375 -31.37 -5.56 -1.59
C GLY A 375 -30.98 -6.55 -0.49
N ALA A 376 -29.76 -7.12 -0.52
CA ALA A 376 -29.28 -7.97 0.57
C ALA A 376 -28.82 -7.14 1.78
N ASN A 377 -29.08 -7.69 2.97
CA ASN A 377 -28.66 -7.11 4.25
C ASN A 377 -27.25 -7.55 4.68
N THR A 378 -26.67 -8.55 4.02
CA THR A 378 -25.34 -9.06 4.32
C THR A 378 -24.30 -8.45 3.38
N TRP A 379 -23.36 -7.71 3.96
CA TRP A 379 -22.21 -7.15 3.25
C TRP A 379 -20.95 -7.96 3.54
N LYS A 380 -20.03 -8.03 2.58
CA LYS A 380 -18.73 -8.67 2.75
C LYS A 380 -17.64 -7.77 2.23
N SER A 381 -16.51 -7.71 2.93
CA SER A 381 -15.31 -7.03 2.47
C SER A 381 -14.24 -8.05 2.09
N VAL A 382 -13.50 -7.78 1.02
CA VAL A 382 -12.34 -8.57 0.60
C VAL A 382 -11.19 -7.63 0.28
N ASP A 383 -10.00 -7.92 0.80
CA ASP A 383 -8.76 -7.32 0.32
C ASP A 383 -8.41 -7.90 -1.05
N VAL A 384 -8.46 -7.07 -2.09
CA VAL A 384 -8.17 -7.49 -3.46
C VAL A 384 -6.72 -7.20 -3.85
N SER A 385 -6.01 -6.35 -3.12
CA SER A 385 -4.60 -6.03 -3.39
C SER A 385 -3.65 -7.10 -2.87
N ILE A 386 -4.09 -7.94 -1.92
CA ILE A 386 -3.29 -9.04 -1.36
C ILE A 386 -2.71 -9.99 -2.41
N THR A 387 -3.29 -10.05 -3.61
CA THR A 387 -2.86 -10.94 -4.69
C THR A 387 -1.77 -10.37 -5.60
N GLY A 388 -1.47 -9.06 -5.53
CA GLY A 388 -0.61 -8.39 -6.51
C GLY A 388 0.87 -8.27 -6.11
N GLY A 389 1.29 -8.99 -5.07
CA GLY A 389 2.64 -8.88 -4.51
C GLY A 389 2.91 -7.52 -3.86
N SER A 390 4.15 -7.27 -3.44
CA SER A 390 4.50 -6.06 -2.66
C SER A 390 4.21 -4.74 -3.37
N ASP A 391 4.21 -4.74 -4.71
CA ASP A 391 4.07 -3.53 -5.52
C ASP A 391 2.61 -3.12 -5.75
N ALA A 392 1.66 -4.03 -5.50
CA ALA A 392 0.23 -3.76 -5.58
C ALA A 392 -0.45 -3.71 -4.21
N GLN A 393 0.21 -4.18 -3.16
CA GLN A 393 -0.37 -4.32 -1.82
C GLN A 393 -0.99 -3.00 -1.35
N THR A 394 -0.26 -1.88 -1.43
CA THR A 394 -0.84 -0.55 -1.20
C THR A 394 -1.29 0.08 -2.51
N VAL A 395 -2.46 0.71 -2.47
CA VAL A 395 -2.96 1.57 -3.52
C VAL A 395 -2.66 3.04 -3.24
N GLY A 396 -2.09 3.69 -4.23
CA GLY A 396 -1.87 5.13 -4.28
C GLY A 396 -2.69 5.79 -5.38
N GLY A 397 -2.97 7.08 -5.21
CA GLY A 397 -3.88 7.81 -6.08
C GLY A 397 -5.34 7.42 -5.87
N GLY A 398 -6.20 7.79 -6.83
CA GLY A 398 -7.62 7.42 -6.79
C GLY A 398 -7.92 6.07 -7.46
N ILE A 399 -9.10 5.54 -7.19
CA ILE A 399 -9.60 4.27 -7.74
C ILE A 399 -10.63 4.56 -8.84
N THR A 400 -10.61 3.76 -9.91
CA THR A 400 -11.66 3.75 -10.94
C THR A 400 -11.93 2.32 -11.39
N GLY A 401 -12.99 2.07 -12.15
CA GLY A 401 -13.32 0.73 -12.61
C GLY A 401 -14.41 0.67 -13.66
N VAL A 402 -14.59 -0.50 -14.25
CA VAL A 402 -15.52 -0.76 -15.33
C VAL A 402 -16.05 -2.20 -15.25
N VAL A 403 -17.30 -2.40 -15.67
CA VAL A 403 -17.87 -3.73 -15.88
C VAL A 403 -17.72 -4.08 -17.36
N THR A 404 -16.96 -5.12 -17.65
CA THR A 404 -16.83 -5.70 -19.01
C THR A 404 -17.63 -7.00 -19.09
N THR A 405 -17.64 -7.62 -20.27
CA THR A 405 -18.21 -8.97 -20.45
C THR A 405 -17.51 -10.04 -19.61
N SER A 406 -16.24 -9.84 -19.24
CA SER A 406 -15.48 -10.74 -18.37
C SER A 406 -15.70 -10.46 -16.87
N GLY A 407 -16.39 -9.38 -16.51
CA GLY A 407 -16.67 -9.01 -15.12
C GLY A 407 -16.12 -7.63 -14.74
N LEU A 408 -16.07 -7.38 -13.44
CA LEU A 408 -15.57 -6.11 -12.88
C LEU A 408 -14.04 -6.05 -12.94
N VAL A 409 -13.51 -4.96 -13.49
CA VAL A 409 -12.09 -4.62 -13.46
C VAL A 409 -11.90 -3.24 -12.83
N LEU A 410 -11.06 -3.16 -11.81
CA LEU A 410 -10.66 -1.92 -11.15
C LEU A 410 -9.26 -1.52 -11.58
N TYR A 411 -8.96 -0.22 -11.53
CA TYR A 411 -7.64 0.34 -11.82
C TYR A 411 -7.25 1.33 -10.73
N ALA A 412 -6.00 1.22 -10.29
CA ALA A 412 -5.41 2.16 -9.35
C ALA A 412 -3.87 2.15 -9.42
N GLY A 413 -3.23 3.14 -8.80
CA GLY A 413 -1.77 3.17 -8.68
C GLY A 413 -1.28 2.18 -7.64
N GLY A 414 -0.23 1.42 -7.93
CA GLY A 414 0.44 0.55 -6.96
C GLY A 414 1.55 1.30 -6.22
N VAL A 415 1.63 1.13 -4.92
CA VAL A 415 2.70 1.64 -4.07
C VAL A 415 3.38 0.44 -3.42
N ALA A 416 4.67 0.30 -3.68
CA ALA A 416 5.51 -0.63 -2.94
C ALA A 416 5.70 -0.10 -1.51
N THR A 417 4.84 -0.51 -0.59
CA THR A 417 4.97 -0.15 0.82
C THR A 417 5.75 -1.26 1.53
N PRO A 418 6.85 -0.90 2.24
CA PRO A 418 7.61 -1.90 2.95
C PRO A 418 6.77 -2.55 4.06
N PRO A 419 7.08 -3.80 4.43
CA PRO A 419 6.43 -4.47 5.55
C PRO A 419 6.65 -3.69 6.86
N PRO A 420 5.74 -3.80 7.84
CA PRO A 420 5.95 -3.16 9.15
C PRO A 420 7.27 -3.59 9.79
N THR A 421 7.99 -2.63 10.37
CA THR A 421 9.28 -2.85 11.02
C THR A 421 9.17 -2.75 12.54
N GLY A 422 10.17 -3.29 13.24
CA GLY A 422 10.26 -3.30 14.70
C GLY A 422 10.56 -4.68 15.25
N THR A 423 10.30 -4.85 16.55
CA THR A 423 10.49 -6.11 17.26
C THR A 423 9.17 -6.88 17.33
N GLY A 424 9.10 -7.99 16.60
CA GLY A 424 8.00 -8.94 16.55
C GLY A 424 8.21 -10.19 17.40
N LEU A 425 7.53 -11.27 17.00
CA LEU A 425 7.62 -12.59 17.64
C LEU A 425 8.25 -13.62 16.73
N TYR A 426 8.87 -14.65 17.32
CA TYR A 426 9.29 -15.86 16.63
C TYR A 426 8.74 -17.10 17.35
N ALA A 427 8.34 -18.12 16.59
CA ALA A 427 7.90 -19.43 17.07
C ALA A 427 6.71 -19.40 18.06
N ILE A 428 5.65 -18.66 17.70
CA ILE A 428 4.45 -18.53 18.55
C ILE A 428 3.56 -19.78 18.54
N PRO A 429 2.80 -20.05 19.61
CA PRO A 429 1.78 -21.10 19.60
C PRO A 429 0.72 -20.87 18.51
N GLN A 430 0.34 -21.92 17.79
CA GLN A 430 -0.65 -21.87 16.70
C GLN A 430 -1.97 -21.19 17.06
N SER A 431 -2.48 -21.44 18.26
CA SER A 431 -3.72 -20.82 18.75
C SER A 431 -3.62 -19.31 18.98
N LYS A 432 -2.44 -18.70 18.84
CA LYS A 432 -2.17 -17.29 19.11
C LYS A 432 -1.88 -16.46 17.87
N ASN A 433 -1.93 -17.03 16.66
CA ASN A 433 -1.66 -16.31 15.41
C ASN A 433 -2.53 -15.04 15.27
N SER A 434 -3.86 -15.18 15.34
CA SER A 434 -4.79 -14.03 15.25
C SER A 434 -4.65 -13.07 16.43
N THR A 435 -4.40 -13.59 17.64
CA THR A 435 -4.21 -12.77 18.85
C THR A 435 -2.95 -11.90 18.75
N ALA A 436 -1.86 -12.43 18.21
CA ALA A 436 -0.62 -11.67 18.01
C ALA A 436 -0.84 -10.45 17.10
N ILE A 437 -1.62 -10.63 16.04
CA ILE A 437 -1.96 -9.56 15.09
C ILE A 437 -2.94 -8.56 15.72
N SER A 438 -3.92 -9.04 16.49
CA SER A 438 -4.85 -8.16 17.20
C SER A 438 -4.14 -7.28 18.23
N ASP A 439 -3.18 -7.85 18.95
CA ASP A 439 -2.39 -7.19 20.00
C ASP A 439 -1.31 -6.24 19.44
N GLY A 440 -1.12 -6.21 18.12
CA GLY A 440 -0.29 -5.21 17.45
C GLY A 440 1.20 -5.55 17.33
N TRP A 441 1.55 -6.84 17.31
CA TRP A 441 2.93 -7.23 16.98
C TRP A 441 3.27 -6.85 15.52
N PRO A 442 4.41 -6.17 15.26
CA PRO A 442 4.75 -5.67 13.93
C PRO A 442 5.18 -6.78 12.97
N SER A 443 5.75 -7.88 13.49
CA SER A 443 6.15 -9.03 12.70
C SER A 443 5.91 -10.35 13.43
N ILE A 444 5.68 -11.41 12.66
CA ILE A 444 5.56 -12.80 13.14
C ILE A 444 6.48 -13.66 12.30
N GLY A 445 7.45 -14.26 12.97
CA GLY A 445 8.36 -15.25 12.44
C GLY A 445 7.95 -16.66 12.81
N ILE A 446 8.01 -17.56 11.84
CA ILE A 446 7.66 -18.96 12.07
C ILE A 446 8.43 -19.92 11.18
N THR A 447 8.73 -21.11 11.70
CA THR A 447 9.21 -22.25 10.94
C THR A 447 8.13 -22.78 9.98
N GLY A 448 8.38 -22.70 8.67
CA GLY A 448 7.54 -23.27 7.62
C GLY A 448 7.87 -24.71 7.26
N GLY A 449 9.12 -25.15 7.48
CA GLY A 449 9.53 -26.52 7.23
C GLY A 449 10.82 -26.89 7.92
N LEU A 450 11.07 -28.20 7.99
CA LEU A 450 12.27 -28.77 8.59
C LEU A 450 13.15 -29.45 7.54
N GLY A 451 14.45 -29.53 7.83
CA GLY A 451 15.41 -30.22 6.99
C GLY A 451 15.10 -31.72 6.88
N THR A 452 15.46 -32.31 5.75
CA THR A 452 15.30 -33.76 5.51
C THR A 452 16.59 -34.39 4.98
N LEU A 453 16.76 -35.70 5.18
CA LEU A 453 17.95 -36.46 4.78
C LEU A 453 18.08 -36.73 3.28
N SER A 454 17.13 -36.26 2.47
CA SER A 454 17.07 -36.51 1.03
C SER A 454 16.47 -35.32 0.30
N ALA A 455 16.76 -35.18 -1.00
CA ALA A 455 16.10 -34.18 -1.84
C ALA A 455 14.57 -34.19 -1.67
N PRO A 456 13.91 -33.01 -1.58
CA PRO A 456 14.45 -31.67 -1.81
C PRO A 456 15.11 -31.03 -0.57
N TRP A 457 15.52 -31.81 0.43
CA TRP A 457 16.29 -31.37 1.62
C TRP A 457 15.52 -30.52 2.62
N VAL A 458 14.22 -30.37 2.40
CA VAL A 458 13.27 -29.63 3.24
C VAL A 458 11.87 -30.23 3.08
N ALA A 459 11.08 -30.24 4.16
CA ALA A 459 9.67 -30.63 4.12
C ALA A 459 8.82 -29.84 5.12
N VAL A 460 7.56 -29.57 4.76
CA VAL A 460 6.59 -28.98 5.68
C VAL A 460 6.29 -29.96 6.80
N LYS A 461 6.37 -29.50 8.06
CA LYS A 461 5.89 -30.26 9.20
C LYS A 461 4.47 -29.83 9.55
N ALA A 462 3.49 -30.70 9.32
CA ALA A 462 2.13 -30.53 9.82
C ALA A 462 1.70 -31.81 10.55
N GLY A 463 0.85 -31.71 11.57
CA GLY A 463 0.36 -32.89 12.31
C GLY A 463 -0.35 -33.94 11.42
N SER A 464 -0.82 -33.53 10.23
CA SER A 464 -1.38 -34.38 9.18
C SER A 464 -0.58 -34.37 7.86
N ASN A 465 0.62 -33.78 7.83
CA ASN A 465 1.41 -33.48 6.62
C ASN A 465 0.68 -32.64 5.55
N GLU A 466 -0.44 -32.00 5.89
CA GLU A 466 -1.17 -31.12 4.97
C GLU A 466 -0.71 -29.66 5.10
N ILE A 467 -0.45 -29.01 3.96
CA ILE A 467 0.02 -27.62 3.88
C ILE A 467 -0.94 -26.63 4.59
N LYS A 468 -2.25 -26.82 4.46
CA LYS A 468 -3.28 -25.97 5.10
C LYS A 468 -3.21 -25.94 6.64
N ASN A 469 -2.56 -26.93 7.24
CA ASN A 469 -2.37 -27.05 8.68
C ASN A 469 -0.95 -26.64 9.11
N SER A 470 -0.08 -26.28 8.16
CA SER A 470 1.25 -25.76 8.48
C SER A 470 1.12 -24.41 9.19
N GLN A 471 1.95 -24.20 10.19
CA GLN A 471 1.91 -22.98 10.97
C GLN A 471 2.23 -21.74 10.11
N ASP A 472 3.08 -21.90 9.09
CA ASP A 472 3.40 -20.85 8.11
C ASP A 472 2.15 -20.41 7.32
N PHE A 473 1.42 -21.35 6.71
CA PHE A 473 0.14 -21.04 6.06
C PHE A 473 -0.85 -20.37 7.02
N LEU A 474 -0.96 -20.86 8.25
CA LEU A 474 -1.91 -20.35 9.24
C LEU A 474 -1.56 -18.95 9.74
N VAL A 475 -0.28 -18.58 9.82
CA VAL A 475 0.15 -17.21 10.11
C VAL A 475 -0.25 -16.30 8.95
N GLY A 476 0.08 -16.66 7.71
CA GLY A 476 -0.32 -15.89 6.53
C GLY A 476 -1.83 -15.71 6.43
N LYS A 477 -2.60 -16.76 6.70
CA LYS A 477 -4.07 -16.71 6.75
C LYS A 477 -4.57 -15.79 7.85
N ALA A 478 -4.01 -15.86 9.06
CA ALA A 478 -4.41 -14.98 10.14
C ALA A 478 -4.12 -13.50 9.81
N ILE A 479 -3.03 -13.19 9.11
CA ILE A 479 -2.72 -11.84 8.63
C ILE A 479 -3.79 -11.38 7.63
N ALA A 480 -4.05 -12.18 6.59
CA ALA A 480 -5.05 -11.87 5.58
C ALA A 480 -6.46 -11.65 6.19
N ASP A 481 -6.91 -12.55 7.05
CA ASP A 481 -8.24 -12.48 7.67
C ASP A 481 -8.37 -11.33 8.69
N SER A 482 -7.26 -10.84 9.25
CA SER A 482 -7.28 -9.76 10.24
C SER A 482 -7.54 -8.38 9.65
N HIS A 483 -7.41 -8.24 8.33
CA HIS A 483 -7.34 -6.94 7.64
C HIS A 483 -6.32 -6.01 8.33
N LYS A 484 -5.14 -6.51 8.72
CA LYS A 484 -4.05 -5.70 9.27
C LYS A 484 -2.74 -6.09 8.59
N ARG A 485 -1.78 -5.16 8.59
CA ARG A 485 -0.42 -5.46 8.19
C ARG A 485 0.44 -5.91 9.35
N THR A 486 1.09 -7.04 9.15
CA THR A 486 2.11 -7.63 10.02
C THR A 486 3.13 -8.28 9.10
N ALA A 487 4.42 -8.03 9.33
CA ALA A 487 5.45 -8.63 8.51
C ALA A 487 5.54 -10.15 8.79
N TRP A 488 5.48 -10.97 7.76
CA TRP A 488 5.56 -12.43 7.85
C TRP A 488 6.97 -12.91 7.50
N LEU A 489 7.67 -13.45 8.49
CA LEU A 489 9.01 -14.01 8.35
C LEU A 489 8.92 -15.55 8.32
N SER A 490 9.14 -16.16 7.17
CA SER A 490 8.98 -17.61 6.96
C SER A 490 10.34 -18.31 7.01
N TYR A 491 10.63 -19.05 8.07
CA TYR A 491 11.92 -19.74 8.31
C TYR A 491 11.86 -21.18 7.85
N TRP A 492 12.85 -21.62 7.07
CA TRP A 492 12.90 -22.96 6.50
C TRP A 492 14.21 -23.63 6.84
N THR A 493 14.17 -24.63 7.71
CA THR A 493 15.36 -25.42 7.98
C THR A 493 15.66 -26.28 6.75
N VAL A 494 16.86 -26.16 6.19
CA VAL A 494 17.31 -26.89 4.99
C VAL A 494 18.54 -27.70 5.34
N SER A 495 18.66 -28.90 4.79
CA SER A 495 19.81 -29.79 5.03
C SER A 495 20.91 -29.62 3.99
N GLY A 496 22.15 -29.81 4.43
CA GLY A 496 23.34 -29.82 3.59
C GLY A 496 23.57 -31.16 2.90
N PRO A 497 24.75 -31.35 2.29
CA PRO A 497 25.20 -32.65 1.83
C PRO A 497 25.17 -33.70 2.94
N THR A 498 25.17 -34.97 2.57
CA THR A 498 25.27 -36.13 3.48
C THR A 498 26.65 -36.80 3.34
N SER A 499 26.95 -37.79 4.21
CA SER A 499 28.30 -38.38 4.29
C SER A 499 28.77 -39.09 3.02
N GLY A 500 27.85 -39.45 2.13
CA GLY A 500 28.14 -40.08 0.84
C GLY A 500 28.36 -39.08 -0.30
N GLU A 501 28.16 -37.79 -0.04
CA GLU A 501 28.19 -36.73 -1.06
C GLU A 501 29.49 -35.92 -0.97
N LYS A 502 29.87 -35.32 -2.10
CA LYS A 502 31.04 -34.45 -2.13
C LYS A 502 30.72 -33.14 -1.41
N VAL A 503 31.65 -32.71 -0.56
CA VAL A 503 31.56 -31.42 0.13
C VAL A 503 32.19 -30.34 -0.76
N THR A 504 31.42 -29.82 -1.71
CA THR A 504 31.87 -28.77 -2.65
C THR A 504 30.83 -27.65 -2.76
N PRO A 505 31.25 -26.44 -3.18
CA PRO A 505 30.32 -25.33 -3.43
C PRO A 505 29.15 -25.73 -4.35
N ASP A 506 29.42 -26.48 -5.43
CA ASP A 506 28.39 -26.90 -6.38
C ASP A 506 27.31 -27.79 -5.75
N VAL A 507 27.69 -28.68 -4.83
CA VAL A 507 26.72 -29.57 -4.15
C VAL A 507 25.89 -28.77 -3.14
N TYR A 508 26.52 -27.90 -2.35
CA TYR A 508 25.78 -27.00 -1.45
C TYR A 508 24.81 -26.08 -2.21
N TYR A 509 25.26 -25.51 -3.33
CA TYR A 509 24.41 -24.74 -4.23
C TYR A 509 23.22 -25.59 -4.71
N ALA A 510 23.47 -26.81 -5.21
CA ALA A 510 22.41 -27.68 -5.72
C ALA A 510 21.38 -28.08 -4.64
N HIS A 511 21.81 -28.33 -3.41
CA HIS A 511 20.92 -28.65 -2.29
C HIS A 511 20.03 -27.47 -1.93
N ALA A 512 20.62 -26.29 -1.73
CA ALA A 512 19.89 -25.08 -1.42
C ALA A 512 18.96 -24.65 -2.57
N PHE A 513 19.40 -24.82 -3.83
CA PHE A 513 18.59 -24.57 -5.01
C PHE A 513 17.35 -25.47 -5.05
N ALA A 514 17.54 -26.78 -4.89
CA ALA A 514 16.42 -27.74 -4.86
C ALA A 514 15.44 -27.44 -3.71
N ALA A 515 15.96 -27.08 -2.54
CA ALA A 515 15.15 -26.66 -1.41
C ALA A 515 14.37 -25.37 -1.70
N GLY A 516 15.03 -24.36 -2.27
CA GLY A 516 14.40 -23.09 -2.67
C GLY A 516 13.26 -23.32 -3.67
N VAL A 517 13.48 -24.16 -4.68
CA VAL A 517 12.44 -24.55 -5.63
C VAL A 517 11.26 -25.24 -4.93
N ALA A 518 11.52 -26.17 -4.00
CA ALA A 518 10.47 -26.88 -3.27
C ALA A 518 9.66 -25.95 -2.36
N VAL A 519 10.32 -25.01 -1.68
CA VAL A 519 9.69 -24.00 -0.81
C VAL A 519 8.86 -23.02 -1.62
N ALA A 520 9.38 -22.48 -2.72
CA ALA A 520 8.61 -21.57 -3.59
C ALA A 520 7.35 -22.25 -4.16
N ASN A 521 7.46 -23.50 -4.61
CA ASN A 521 6.30 -24.29 -5.04
C ASN A 521 5.29 -24.54 -3.91
N THR A 522 5.77 -24.71 -2.67
CA THR A 522 4.90 -24.90 -1.50
C THR A 522 4.13 -23.62 -1.17
N ILE A 523 4.82 -22.48 -1.10
CA ILE A 523 4.19 -21.16 -0.90
C ILE A 523 3.21 -20.86 -2.06
N GLY A 524 3.56 -21.21 -3.30
CA GLY A 524 2.67 -21.08 -4.45
C GLY A 524 1.34 -21.82 -4.30
N LYS A 525 1.30 -22.95 -3.58
CA LYS A 525 0.07 -23.72 -3.31
C LYS A 525 -0.87 -22.99 -2.34
N TYR A 526 -0.39 -22.04 -1.54
CA TYR A 526 -1.23 -21.28 -0.59
C TYR A 526 -2.38 -20.55 -1.29
N ARG A 527 -2.13 -20.07 -2.52
CA ARG A 527 -3.14 -19.42 -3.36
C ARG A 527 -4.34 -20.33 -3.62
N GLY A 528 -4.08 -21.60 -3.96
CA GLY A 528 -5.11 -22.62 -4.19
C GLY A 528 -5.90 -23.01 -2.93
N LEU A 529 -5.44 -22.58 -1.75
CA LEU A 529 -6.07 -22.79 -0.45
C LEU A 529 -6.76 -21.53 0.11
N GLY A 530 -6.76 -20.42 -0.63
CA GLY A 530 -7.46 -19.19 -0.26
C GLY A 530 -6.57 -18.12 0.35
N LEU A 531 -5.25 -18.31 0.35
CA LEU A 531 -4.29 -17.33 0.86
C LEU A 531 -3.55 -16.67 -0.31
N GLY A 532 -3.93 -15.43 -0.63
CA GLY A 532 -3.31 -14.64 -1.70
C GLY A 532 -1.99 -13.98 -1.31
N LEU A 533 -1.73 -13.87 0.00
CA LEU A 533 -0.53 -13.28 0.59
C LEU A 533 0.67 -14.24 0.47
N LYS A 534 1.87 -13.66 0.35
CA LYS A 534 3.15 -14.38 0.45
C LYS A 534 3.98 -13.81 1.61
N PRO A 535 4.93 -14.58 2.16
CA PRO A 535 5.83 -14.06 3.18
C PRO A 535 6.62 -12.85 2.69
N ASP A 536 6.90 -11.93 3.61
CA ASP A 536 7.75 -10.77 3.32
C ASP A 536 9.22 -11.16 3.20
N TRP A 537 9.63 -12.21 3.91
CA TRP A 537 10.95 -12.82 3.82
C TRP A 537 10.84 -14.35 3.88
N VAL A 538 11.57 -15.02 3.00
CA VAL A 538 11.73 -16.49 3.02
C VAL A 538 13.18 -16.80 3.41
N ILE A 539 13.34 -17.22 4.65
CA ILE A 539 14.62 -17.25 5.36
C ILE A 539 15.12 -18.69 5.37
N ILE A 540 16.28 -18.93 4.75
CA ILE A 540 16.97 -20.22 4.90
C ILE A 540 17.57 -20.31 6.29
N ASP A 541 17.25 -21.39 6.97
CA ASP A 541 17.81 -21.79 8.23
C ASP A 541 18.72 -23.01 7.99
N PRO A 542 20.05 -22.86 8.11
CA PRO A 542 20.98 -23.97 7.95
C PRO A 542 20.89 -25.04 9.05
N GLU A 543 19.98 -24.96 10.03
CA GLU A 543 19.89 -25.90 11.17
C GLU A 543 19.43 -27.34 10.81
N GLY A 544 19.62 -27.79 9.56
CA GLY A 544 19.22 -29.10 9.06
C GLY A 544 20.25 -30.21 9.26
N TYR A 545 20.00 -31.35 8.62
CA TYR A 545 20.92 -32.47 8.60
C TYR A 545 22.22 -32.10 7.84
N PRO A 546 23.35 -32.71 8.20
CA PRO A 546 23.51 -33.85 9.10
C PRO A 546 23.79 -33.50 10.57
N ASP A 547 23.93 -32.22 10.92
CA ASP A 547 24.51 -31.82 12.19
C ASP A 547 23.91 -30.60 12.89
N TYR A 548 22.68 -30.25 12.52
CA TYR A 548 22.04 -29.03 12.98
C TYR A 548 22.70 -27.74 12.49
N HIS A 549 23.61 -27.81 11.51
CA HIS A 549 24.12 -26.64 10.78
C HIS A 549 24.42 -26.98 9.31
N SER A 550 23.86 -28.07 8.77
CA SER A 550 24.08 -28.48 7.37
C SER A 550 25.57 -28.70 7.02
N CYS A 551 26.39 -29.07 7.99
CA CYS A 551 27.85 -29.14 7.89
C CYS A 551 28.55 -27.81 7.55
N LEU A 552 27.91 -26.65 7.80
CA LEU A 552 28.46 -25.32 7.45
C LEU A 552 29.28 -24.66 8.55
N ASP A 553 29.07 -25.05 9.81
CA ASP A 553 29.63 -24.41 11.00
C ASP A 553 31.00 -24.95 11.42
N GLY A 554 31.58 -25.87 10.64
CA GLY A 554 32.92 -26.45 10.81
C GLY A 554 33.27 -26.99 12.20
N VAL A 555 32.29 -27.18 13.09
CA VAL A 555 32.48 -27.56 14.50
C VAL A 555 31.40 -28.56 14.84
N ASN A 556 31.75 -29.84 14.87
CA ASN A 556 30.72 -30.84 15.09
C ASN A 556 31.18 -32.08 15.85
N THR A 557 30.36 -32.49 16.82
CA THR A 557 30.52 -33.71 17.62
C THR A 557 29.64 -34.87 17.13
N ILE A 558 28.66 -34.62 16.26
CA ILE A 558 27.63 -35.53 15.76
C ILE A 558 27.98 -36.11 14.38
N ALA A 559 28.44 -35.28 13.43
CA ALA A 559 28.84 -35.69 12.08
C ALA A 559 30.31 -35.31 11.80
N LYS A 560 31.22 -36.23 12.15
CA LYS A 560 32.68 -36.02 12.11
C LYS A 560 33.28 -35.78 10.71
N TRP A 561 32.50 -35.96 9.64
CA TRP A 561 32.97 -35.84 8.26
C TRP A 561 32.73 -34.44 7.66
N CYS A 562 32.02 -33.55 8.38
CA CYS A 562 31.83 -32.17 7.93
C CYS A 562 33.18 -31.47 7.71
N PRO A 563 33.28 -30.60 6.69
CA PRO A 563 34.49 -29.84 6.43
C PRO A 563 34.78 -28.86 7.56
N ALA A 564 36.00 -28.30 7.57
CA ALA A 564 36.25 -27.07 8.30
C ALA A 564 35.42 -25.90 7.72
N TRP A 565 35.31 -24.82 8.50
CA TRP A 565 34.65 -23.57 8.07
C TRP A 565 35.04 -23.15 6.67
N SER A 566 34.04 -22.81 5.85
CA SER A 566 34.27 -22.36 4.49
C SER A 566 33.29 -21.25 4.09
N PRO A 567 33.76 -20.00 3.96
CA PRO A 567 32.97 -18.91 3.40
C PRO A 567 32.42 -19.21 1.99
N THR A 568 33.14 -20.00 1.20
CA THR A 568 32.71 -20.40 -0.15
C THR A 568 31.51 -21.34 -0.11
N LEU A 569 31.43 -22.26 0.86
CA LEU A 569 30.26 -23.14 1.03
C LEU A 569 29.03 -22.34 1.49
N TRP A 570 29.20 -21.44 2.46
CA TRP A 570 28.14 -20.51 2.88
C TRP A 570 27.61 -19.66 1.73
N THR A 571 28.51 -19.10 0.91
CA THR A 571 28.14 -18.30 -0.25
C THR A 571 27.37 -19.13 -1.27
N ALA A 572 27.86 -20.34 -1.61
CA ALA A 572 27.18 -21.21 -2.56
C ALA A 572 25.79 -21.66 -2.06
N TYR A 573 25.67 -21.95 -0.77
CA TYR A 573 24.38 -22.30 -0.14
C TYR A 573 23.40 -21.13 -0.19
N ALA A 574 23.85 -19.92 0.16
CA ALA A 574 23.05 -18.71 0.10
C ALA A 574 22.59 -18.38 -1.34
N THR A 575 23.50 -18.48 -2.31
CA THR A 575 23.20 -18.22 -3.72
C THR A 575 22.26 -19.28 -4.29
N GLY A 576 22.46 -20.56 -3.98
CA GLY A 576 21.55 -21.64 -4.39
C GLY A 576 20.14 -21.41 -3.88
N TRP A 577 19.98 -21.04 -2.61
CA TRP A 577 18.68 -20.71 -2.02
C TRP A 577 17.96 -19.58 -2.77
N ALA A 578 18.66 -18.46 -2.98
CA ALA A 578 18.12 -17.29 -3.66
C ALA A 578 17.72 -17.60 -5.12
N ASP A 579 18.58 -18.29 -5.86
CA ASP A 579 18.32 -18.70 -7.23
C ASP A 579 17.15 -19.70 -7.31
N GLY A 580 17.09 -20.66 -6.37
CA GLY A 580 16.02 -21.65 -6.30
C GLY A 580 14.65 -21.01 -6.09
N LEU A 581 14.52 -20.10 -5.13
CA LEU A 581 13.28 -19.37 -4.89
C LEU A 581 12.86 -18.53 -6.10
N THR A 582 13.79 -17.72 -6.62
CA THR A 582 13.50 -16.76 -7.70
C THR A 582 13.29 -17.41 -9.07
N SER A 583 13.78 -18.64 -9.27
CA SER A 583 13.49 -19.43 -10.48
C SER A 583 12.01 -19.80 -10.63
N ILE A 584 11.28 -19.86 -9.51
CA ILE A 584 9.84 -20.16 -9.47
C ILE A 584 9.03 -18.88 -9.30
N ASP A 585 9.48 -17.98 -8.43
CA ASP A 585 8.75 -16.77 -8.08
C ASP A 585 9.70 -15.63 -7.69
N THR A 586 9.91 -14.70 -8.63
CA THR A 586 10.79 -13.54 -8.45
C THR A 586 10.26 -12.54 -7.42
N ALA A 587 9.02 -12.68 -6.95
CA ALA A 587 8.48 -11.81 -5.90
C ALA A 587 8.87 -12.25 -4.47
N LEU A 588 9.35 -13.49 -4.30
CA LEU A 588 9.84 -13.97 -3.01
C LEU A 588 11.19 -13.33 -2.68
N LYS A 589 11.37 -12.90 -1.43
CA LYS A 589 12.57 -12.21 -0.96
C LYS A 589 13.43 -13.18 -0.12
N PRO A 590 14.52 -13.73 -0.69
CA PRO A 590 15.39 -14.64 0.04
C PRO A 590 16.15 -13.90 1.14
N ALA A 591 16.33 -14.56 2.28
CA ALA A 591 17.17 -14.10 3.38
C ALA A 591 17.82 -15.30 4.09
N MET A 592 18.76 -15.02 5.00
CA MET A 592 19.53 -16.03 5.74
C MET A 592 19.34 -15.91 7.24
N TYR A 593 19.22 -17.04 7.93
CA TYR A 593 19.42 -17.14 9.37
C TYR A 593 20.86 -17.58 9.65
N ALA A 594 21.49 -16.99 10.67
CA ALA A 594 22.80 -17.38 11.15
C ALA A 594 23.00 -16.96 12.61
N THR A 595 23.83 -17.68 13.34
CA THR A 595 24.40 -17.23 14.62
C THR A 595 25.44 -16.13 14.41
N GLN A 596 25.78 -15.43 15.48
CA GLN A 596 26.83 -14.40 15.46
C GLN A 596 28.20 -14.95 15.02
N ASN A 597 28.52 -16.20 15.35
CA ASN A 597 29.77 -16.83 14.93
C ASN A 597 29.75 -17.19 13.45
N GLU A 598 28.62 -17.71 12.94
CA GLU A 598 28.41 -17.99 11.51
C GLU A 598 28.49 -16.77 10.64
N TYR A 599 27.89 -15.68 11.08
CA TYR A 599 28.02 -14.42 10.38
C TYR A 599 29.46 -13.96 10.20
N LYS A 600 30.26 -14.12 11.27
CA LYS A 600 31.66 -13.71 11.27
C LYS A 600 32.53 -14.67 10.44
N LEU A 601 32.51 -15.95 10.77
CA LEU A 601 33.44 -16.94 10.24
C LEU A 601 33.04 -17.42 8.84
N GLY A 602 31.75 -17.36 8.49
CA GLY A 602 31.24 -17.61 7.15
C GLY A 602 31.34 -16.39 6.22
N ALA A 603 31.87 -15.26 6.73
CA ALA A 603 31.97 -13.98 6.02
C ALA A 603 30.63 -13.48 5.45
N LEU A 604 29.50 -13.75 6.13
CA LEU A 604 28.17 -13.46 5.60
C LEU A 604 27.91 -11.96 5.39
N SER A 605 28.71 -11.09 6.03
CA SER A 605 28.65 -9.64 5.80
C SER A 605 28.99 -9.22 4.36
N SER A 606 29.64 -10.07 3.56
CA SER A 606 29.94 -9.78 2.16
C SER A 606 28.82 -10.19 1.19
N LEU A 607 27.79 -10.89 1.68
CA LEU A 607 26.66 -11.29 0.86
C LEU A 607 25.75 -10.09 0.58
N THR A 608 25.14 -10.07 -0.60
CA THR A 608 24.03 -9.15 -0.92
C THR A 608 22.72 -9.59 -0.28
N MET A 609 22.60 -10.88 0.06
CA MET A 609 21.43 -11.46 0.70
C MET A 609 21.28 -10.93 2.14
N PRO A 610 20.07 -10.50 2.55
CA PRO A 610 19.83 -10.07 3.92
C PRO A 610 19.96 -11.19 4.94
N VAL A 611 20.43 -10.85 6.15
CA VAL A 611 20.70 -11.80 7.23
C VAL A 611 19.94 -11.41 8.51
N PHE A 612 19.43 -12.43 9.19
CA PHE A 612 18.83 -12.39 10.52
C PHE A 612 19.74 -13.13 11.51
N LEU A 613 20.16 -12.46 12.58
CA LEU A 613 21.10 -13.05 13.54
C LEU A 613 20.44 -13.63 14.77
N ALA A 614 20.76 -14.88 15.07
CA ALA A 614 20.45 -15.51 16.33
C ALA A 614 21.26 -14.90 17.48
N VAL A 615 20.55 -14.48 18.51
CA VAL A 615 21.13 -13.96 19.75
C VAL A 615 20.34 -14.50 20.93
N ALA A 616 20.99 -14.77 22.06
CA ALA A 616 20.31 -15.33 23.22
C ALA A 616 20.41 -14.39 24.43
N PHE A 617 19.28 -14.18 25.09
CA PHE A 617 19.29 -13.67 26.45
C PHE A 617 19.91 -14.72 27.38
N LYS A 618 20.67 -14.26 28.38
CA LYS A 618 21.19 -15.14 29.42
C LYS A 618 20.35 -15.01 30.69
N TRP A 619 19.77 -16.13 31.10
CA TRP A 619 19.10 -16.25 32.38
C TRP A 619 20.10 -16.43 33.50
N PHE A 620 19.80 -15.80 34.63
CA PHE A 620 20.43 -16.11 35.89
C PHE A 620 19.40 -15.98 37.00
N SER A 621 19.66 -16.71 38.08
CA SER A 621 18.87 -16.70 39.28
C SER A 621 19.83 -16.62 40.46
N THR A 622 19.50 -15.77 41.41
CA THR A 622 20.14 -15.67 42.71
C THR A 622 19.06 -15.54 43.78
N SER A 623 19.40 -15.57 45.06
CA SER A 623 18.44 -15.40 46.13
C SER A 623 18.88 -14.31 47.07
N VAL A 624 17.94 -13.52 47.58
CA VAL A 624 18.24 -12.54 48.62
C VAL A 624 18.64 -13.27 49.91
N THR A 625 19.73 -12.87 50.56
CA THR A 625 20.22 -13.53 51.78
C THR A 625 19.64 -12.93 53.07
N ALA A 626 19.08 -11.73 53.01
CA ALA A 626 18.43 -11.03 54.12
C ALA A 626 17.11 -10.38 53.65
N PRO A 627 16.12 -10.16 54.55
CA PRO A 627 14.92 -9.42 54.18
C PRO A 627 15.26 -8.00 53.68
N VAL A 628 14.53 -7.53 52.66
CA VAL A 628 14.69 -6.20 52.06
C VAL A 628 13.45 -5.37 52.40
N ALA A 629 13.65 -4.21 53.00
CA ALA A 629 12.56 -3.33 53.40
C ALA A 629 12.04 -2.48 52.22
N ILE A 630 10.81 -1.99 52.35
CA ILE A 630 10.29 -0.93 51.46
C ILE A 630 11.23 0.28 51.53
N GLY A 631 11.54 0.86 50.38
CA GLY A 631 12.46 1.99 50.26
C GLY A 631 13.93 1.60 50.20
N ALA A 632 14.28 0.30 50.23
CA ALA A 632 15.66 -0.14 50.10
C ALA A 632 16.26 0.27 48.75
N THR A 633 17.46 0.82 48.79
CA THR A 633 18.26 1.19 47.60
C THR A 633 19.32 0.15 47.25
N SER A 634 19.38 -0.96 47.98
CA SER A 634 20.21 -2.11 47.65
C SER A 634 19.65 -3.40 48.26
N MET A 635 20.14 -4.55 47.81
CA MET A 635 19.86 -5.87 48.39
C MET A 635 21.15 -6.67 48.53
N THR A 636 21.18 -7.66 49.43
CA THR A 636 22.28 -8.63 49.49
C THR A 636 21.85 -9.96 48.89
N VAL A 637 22.63 -10.50 47.96
CA VAL A 637 22.32 -11.74 47.24
C VAL A 637 23.31 -12.87 47.57
N ALA A 638 22.88 -14.11 47.32
CA ALA A 638 23.69 -15.32 47.54
C ALA A 638 24.82 -15.49 46.51
N SER A 639 24.64 -14.93 45.31
CA SER A 639 25.63 -14.94 44.23
C SER A 639 25.44 -13.71 43.35
N SER A 640 26.55 -13.07 42.98
CA SER A 640 26.61 -11.98 42.00
C SER A 640 26.76 -12.48 40.56
N SER A 641 26.90 -13.80 40.35
CA SER A 641 27.07 -14.38 39.02
C SER A 641 25.87 -14.05 38.11
N GLY A 642 26.15 -13.35 37.00
CA GLY A 642 25.13 -12.91 36.04
C GLY A 642 24.53 -11.53 36.29
N LEU A 643 24.88 -10.88 37.42
CA LEU A 643 24.50 -9.51 37.71
C LEU A 643 25.49 -8.51 37.10
N TYR A 644 24.99 -7.40 36.56
CA TYR A 644 25.84 -6.32 36.06
C TYR A 644 25.12 -4.95 36.13
N ALA A 645 25.91 -3.88 36.04
CA ALA A 645 25.42 -2.50 36.07
C ALA A 645 24.32 -2.23 35.03
N GLY A 646 23.25 -1.56 35.43
CA GLY A 646 22.15 -1.16 34.55
C GLY A 646 21.16 -2.28 34.20
N GLN A 647 21.37 -3.51 34.68
CA GLN A 647 20.48 -4.64 34.46
C GLN A 647 19.11 -4.45 35.13
N LYS A 648 18.03 -4.91 34.47
CA LYS A 648 16.73 -5.08 35.12
C LYS A 648 16.61 -6.48 35.74
N ILE A 649 16.23 -6.52 37.00
CA ILE A 649 15.95 -7.72 37.78
C ILE A 649 14.50 -7.72 38.24
N TYR A 650 13.99 -8.89 38.60
CA TYR A 650 12.66 -9.02 39.17
C TYR A 650 12.65 -9.96 40.38
N PHE A 651 11.82 -9.62 41.36
CA PHE A 651 11.59 -10.39 42.57
C PHE A 651 10.40 -11.33 42.38
N ARG A 652 10.58 -12.62 42.69
CA ARG A 652 9.50 -13.62 42.72
C ARG A 652 9.21 -14.00 44.18
N ASP A 653 8.18 -13.38 44.75
CA ASP A 653 7.68 -13.72 46.08
C ASP A 653 6.17 -13.50 46.22
N SER A 654 5.66 -13.75 47.44
CA SER A 654 4.26 -13.58 47.79
C SER A 654 3.79 -12.12 47.91
N ALA A 655 4.70 -11.13 47.84
CA ALA A 655 4.35 -9.70 47.80
C ALA A 655 3.98 -9.23 46.38
N GLY A 656 4.06 -10.13 45.39
CA GLY A 656 3.78 -9.88 43.98
C GLY A 656 4.97 -9.26 43.25
N PRO A 657 4.99 -9.28 41.90
CA PRO A 657 6.16 -8.92 41.13
C PRO A 657 6.59 -7.47 41.39
N GLU A 658 7.89 -7.26 41.54
CA GLU A 658 8.55 -5.96 41.52
C GLU A 658 9.79 -6.04 40.63
N PHE A 659 10.01 -4.98 39.84
CA PHE A 659 11.21 -4.80 39.02
C PHE A 659 12.11 -3.75 39.64
N ALA A 660 13.41 -4.00 39.61
CA ALA A 660 14.44 -3.03 39.97
C ALA A 660 15.52 -2.98 38.88
N GLN A 661 16.17 -1.84 38.75
CA GLN A 661 17.34 -1.69 37.87
C GLN A 661 18.58 -1.53 38.74
N ILE A 662 19.59 -2.37 38.47
CA ILE A 662 20.88 -2.33 39.15
C ILE A 662 21.56 -1.01 38.80
N ALA A 663 22.08 -0.30 39.79
CA ALA A 663 22.74 0.98 39.58
C ALA A 663 23.95 0.84 38.65
N SER A 664 24.23 1.88 37.88
CA SER A 664 25.39 1.93 36.96
C SER A 664 26.73 1.81 37.68
N SER A 665 26.76 2.11 38.98
CA SER A 665 27.93 1.99 39.86
C SER A 665 28.26 0.56 40.29
N TYR A 666 27.41 -0.42 39.99
CA TYR A 666 27.64 -1.80 40.39
C TYR A 666 28.79 -2.44 39.60
N ASN A 667 29.78 -2.99 40.31
CA ASN A 667 31.00 -3.56 39.72
C ASN A 667 30.83 -4.99 39.18
N GLY A 668 29.65 -5.61 39.32
CA GLY A 668 29.39 -6.97 38.86
C GLY A 668 29.90 -8.09 39.77
N THR A 669 30.60 -7.77 40.86
CA THR A 669 31.20 -8.79 41.76
C THR A 669 30.66 -8.71 43.18
N ASN A 670 30.23 -7.53 43.64
CA ASN A 670 29.72 -7.34 45.00
C ASN A 670 28.41 -8.11 45.24
N LEU A 671 28.27 -8.74 46.41
CA LEU A 671 27.00 -9.38 46.81
C LEU A 671 25.94 -8.38 47.25
N THR A 672 26.32 -7.14 47.57
CA THR A 672 25.38 -6.04 47.78
C THR A 672 25.15 -5.32 46.47
N VAL A 673 23.92 -5.40 45.98
CA VAL A 673 23.50 -4.94 44.65
C VAL A 673 22.71 -3.64 44.83
N PRO A 674 23.26 -2.48 44.42
CA PRO A 674 22.57 -1.20 44.49
C PRO A 674 21.53 -1.06 43.38
N PHE A 675 20.48 -0.28 43.63
CA PHE A 675 19.42 0.04 42.67
C PHE A 675 19.42 1.51 42.29
N THR A 676 18.95 1.80 41.08
CA THR A 676 18.75 3.19 40.60
C THR A 676 17.59 3.88 41.30
N THR A 677 16.61 3.13 41.80
CA THR A 677 15.43 3.63 42.50
C THR A 677 15.12 2.74 43.71
N PRO A 678 14.59 3.31 44.81
CA PRO A 678 14.14 2.52 45.96
C PRO A 678 13.09 1.47 45.58
N LEU A 679 13.13 0.29 46.21
CA LEU A 679 12.08 -0.72 46.07
C LEU A 679 10.77 -0.23 46.70
N ARG A 680 9.64 -0.59 46.10
CA ARG A 680 8.29 -0.21 46.55
C ARG A 680 7.68 -1.26 47.46
N LYS A 681 8.24 -2.47 47.50
CA LYS A 681 7.76 -3.59 48.33
C LYS A 681 8.85 -4.10 49.26
N ALA A 682 8.41 -4.74 50.34
CA ALA A 682 9.29 -5.53 51.18
C ALA A 682 9.40 -6.95 50.61
N HIS A 683 10.59 -7.53 50.68
CA HIS A 683 10.88 -8.88 50.20
C HIS A 683 11.51 -9.71 51.31
N ALA A 684 11.08 -10.96 51.46
CA ALA A 684 11.60 -11.86 52.48
C ALA A 684 13.04 -12.33 52.16
N THR A 685 13.71 -12.96 53.13
CA THR A 685 14.94 -13.71 52.85
C THR A 685 14.64 -14.94 51.98
N LYS A 686 15.63 -15.40 51.20
CA LYS A 686 15.54 -16.50 50.23
C LYS A 686 14.58 -16.25 49.05
N VAL A 687 14.07 -15.02 48.90
CA VAL A 687 13.33 -14.63 47.70
C VAL A 687 14.22 -14.79 46.49
N VAL A 688 13.69 -15.49 45.47
CA VAL A 688 14.41 -15.69 44.22
C VAL A 688 14.39 -14.39 43.43
N VAL A 689 15.58 -13.89 43.15
CA VAL A 689 15.81 -12.76 42.26
C VAL A 689 16.31 -13.32 40.95
N ASN A 690 15.53 -13.08 39.92
CA ASN A 690 15.90 -13.44 38.58
C ASN A 690 16.22 -12.17 37.82
N GLY A 691 17.06 -12.30 36.81
CA GLY A 691 17.13 -11.29 35.78
C GLY A 691 17.46 -11.90 34.45
N ILE A 692 17.46 -11.01 33.48
CA ILE A 692 17.73 -11.34 32.10
C ILE A 692 18.88 -10.43 31.69
N SER A 693 20.00 -11.03 31.30
CA SER A 693 21.06 -10.29 30.64
C SER A 693 20.71 -10.15 29.15
N PRO A 694 20.69 -8.93 28.59
CA PRO A 694 20.71 -8.71 27.16
C PRO A 694 21.72 -9.61 26.48
N PRO A 695 21.46 -10.01 25.23
CA PRO A 695 22.47 -10.73 24.48
C PRO A 695 23.77 -9.92 24.40
N TYR A 696 24.88 -10.63 24.28
CA TYR A 696 26.17 -10.00 24.02
C TYR A 696 26.37 -9.88 22.51
N ARG A 697 26.52 -8.66 21.99
CA ARG A 697 26.83 -8.43 20.56
C ARG A 697 28.33 -8.52 20.33
N LEU A 698 28.77 -9.43 19.46
CA LEU A 698 30.16 -9.49 19.03
C LEU A 698 30.48 -8.23 18.20
N SER A 699 31.62 -7.58 18.48
CA SER A 699 32.04 -6.35 17.78
C SER A 699 32.17 -6.51 16.25
N THR A 700 32.33 -7.76 15.80
CA THR A 700 32.49 -8.19 14.40
C THR A 700 31.18 -8.47 13.67
N THR A 701 30.03 -8.45 14.36
CA THR A 701 28.71 -8.67 13.76
C THR A 701 28.12 -7.37 13.21
N LYS A 702 28.83 -6.75 12.26
CA LYS A 702 28.41 -5.51 11.58
C LYS A 702 28.44 -5.71 10.08
N GLY A 703 27.35 -5.41 9.40
CA GLY A 703 27.28 -5.38 7.93
C GLY A 703 25.97 -4.76 7.46
N ASN A 704 25.95 -4.28 6.23
CA ASN A 704 24.80 -3.56 5.67
C ASN A 704 23.64 -4.50 5.30
N ASN A 705 23.91 -5.80 5.18
CA ASN A 705 22.92 -6.84 4.93
C ASN A 705 22.30 -7.41 6.22
N LEU A 706 22.72 -6.97 7.41
CA LEU A 706 22.09 -7.36 8.67
C LEU A 706 20.79 -6.58 8.90
N ILE A 707 19.64 -7.24 8.75
CA ILE A 707 18.33 -6.58 8.77
C ILE A 707 17.48 -6.92 10.00
N GLY A 708 17.87 -7.90 10.81
CA GLY A 708 17.12 -8.30 11.99
C GLY A 708 17.90 -9.20 12.94
N TYR A 709 17.39 -9.32 14.17
CA TYR A 709 17.89 -10.25 15.18
C TYR A 709 16.75 -11.11 15.72
N ILE A 710 17.05 -12.37 16.01
CA ILE A 710 16.12 -13.32 16.62
C ILE A 710 16.63 -13.61 18.02
N ALA A 711 15.88 -13.15 19.01
CA ALA A 711 16.26 -13.20 20.40
C ALA A 711 15.64 -14.42 21.08
N PHE A 712 16.48 -15.41 21.36
CA PHE A 712 16.14 -16.64 22.08
C PHE A 712 16.20 -16.42 23.60
N GLY A 713 15.45 -17.24 24.34
CA GLY A 713 15.45 -17.22 25.81
C GLY A 713 14.82 -15.95 26.40
N SER A 714 13.84 -15.37 25.70
CA SER A 714 13.05 -14.27 26.26
C SER A 714 12.29 -14.72 27.50
N SER A 715 11.96 -13.79 28.40
CA SER A 715 11.34 -14.16 29.67
C SER A 715 9.85 -14.44 29.59
N ASN A 716 9.46 -15.55 30.23
CA ASN A 716 8.05 -15.93 30.44
C ASN A 716 7.31 -14.96 31.36
N ALA A 717 8.00 -14.05 32.04
CA ALA A 717 7.36 -12.93 32.73
C ALA A 717 6.96 -11.86 31.71
N CYS A 718 5.73 -11.93 31.18
CA CYS A 718 5.27 -11.03 30.11
C CYS A 718 5.48 -9.54 30.37
N LEU A 719 5.50 -9.12 31.65
CA LEU A 719 5.82 -7.76 32.07
C LEU A 719 7.19 -7.23 31.59
N VAL A 720 8.12 -8.10 31.19
CA VAL A 720 9.43 -7.69 30.63
C VAL A 720 9.41 -7.45 29.12
N ALA A 721 8.39 -7.91 28.40
CA ALA A 721 8.31 -7.82 26.96
C ALA A 721 8.45 -6.36 26.45
N PRO A 722 7.80 -5.34 27.06
CA PRO A 722 7.99 -3.95 26.64
C PRO A 722 9.44 -3.48 26.71
N TRP A 723 10.18 -3.89 27.74
CA TRP A 723 11.59 -3.54 27.89
C TRP A 723 12.48 -4.23 26.86
N GLN A 724 12.22 -5.52 26.57
CA GLN A 724 12.97 -6.25 25.54
C GLN A 724 12.73 -5.67 24.15
N ILE A 725 11.48 -5.29 23.84
CA ILE A 725 11.14 -4.56 22.60
C ILE A 725 11.93 -3.26 22.50
N GLN A 726 11.94 -2.46 23.58
CA GLN A 726 12.69 -1.20 23.61
C GLN A 726 14.20 -1.42 23.40
N LEU A 727 14.77 -2.44 24.04
CA LEU A 727 16.17 -2.82 23.90
C LEU A 727 16.52 -3.14 22.44
N PHE A 728 15.71 -3.97 21.77
CA PHE A 728 15.97 -4.39 20.39
C PHE A 728 15.69 -3.29 19.36
N ASN A 729 14.76 -2.38 19.64
CA ASN A 729 14.54 -1.21 18.80
C ASN A 729 15.63 -0.12 18.96
N SER A 730 16.55 -0.28 19.91
CA SER A 730 17.61 0.69 20.19
C SER A 730 18.99 0.17 19.72
N ALA A 731 19.93 1.09 19.48
CA ALA A 731 21.31 0.72 19.26
C ALA A 731 21.86 -0.06 20.48
N PRO A 732 22.70 -1.09 20.28
CA PRO A 732 23.31 -1.52 19.03
C PRO A 732 22.46 -2.50 18.21
N TRP A 733 21.24 -2.85 18.62
CA TRP A 733 20.43 -3.85 17.95
C TRP A 733 19.73 -3.25 16.73
N ALA A 734 18.73 -2.38 16.91
CA ALA A 734 18.10 -1.54 15.89
C ALA A 734 17.85 -2.18 14.50
N GLY A 735 17.67 -3.52 14.44
CA GLY A 735 17.31 -4.21 13.21
C GLY A 735 15.89 -3.85 12.78
N LEU A 736 15.62 -3.88 11.48
CA LEU A 736 14.30 -3.59 10.91
C LEU A 736 13.27 -4.66 11.30
N TYR A 737 13.69 -5.91 11.41
CA TYR A 737 12.80 -7.05 11.65
C TYR A 737 13.35 -7.91 12.80
N ASN A 738 13.36 -7.34 14.00
CA ASN A 738 13.75 -8.11 15.18
C ASN A 738 12.60 -9.03 15.62
N SER A 739 12.92 -10.08 16.36
CA SER A 739 11.91 -10.96 16.94
C SER A 739 12.33 -11.47 18.31
N LEU A 740 11.34 -11.66 19.18
CA LEU A 740 11.50 -12.32 20.47
C LEU A 740 10.90 -13.71 20.40
N GLN A 741 11.62 -14.70 20.92
CA GLN A 741 11.08 -16.03 21.17
C GLN A 741 10.93 -16.26 22.67
N PHE A 742 9.69 -16.49 23.10
CA PHE A 742 9.36 -16.96 24.45
C PHE A 742 9.45 -18.49 24.53
N ASP A 743 9.45 -19.05 25.73
CA ASP A 743 9.47 -20.50 25.90
C ASP A 743 8.26 -21.16 25.21
N GLY A 744 8.44 -22.42 24.82
CA GLY A 744 7.42 -23.17 24.09
C GLY A 744 6.06 -23.15 24.80
N GLY A 745 5.02 -22.70 24.09
CA GLY A 745 3.65 -22.61 24.61
C GLY A 745 3.31 -21.28 25.29
N VAL A 746 4.27 -20.38 25.50
CA VAL A 746 4.04 -19.07 26.13
C VAL A 746 3.77 -18.00 25.07
N TYR A 747 2.80 -17.13 25.34
CA TYR A 747 2.52 -15.94 24.54
C TYR A 747 2.39 -14.73 25.46
N CYS A 748 3.15 -13.68 25.14
CA CYS A 748 3.09 -12.41 25.84
C CYS A 748 2.65 -11.30 24.88
N ARG A 749 1.86 -10.35 25.39
CA ARG A 749 1.49 -9.14 24.66
C ARG A 749 2.67 -8.17 24.57
N PRO A 750 2.71 -7.30 23.54
CA PRO A 750 3.78 -6.30 23.45
C PRO A 750 3.66 -5.24 24.55
N SER A 751 2.46 -5.03 25.10
CA SER A 751 2.20 -4.19 26.28
C SER A 751 2.64 -4.83 27.60
N GLY A 752 2.94 -6.12 27.62
CA GLY A 752 3.34 -6.89 28.79
C GLY A 752 2.21 -7.39 29.71
N ASN A 753 0.95 -7.07 29.42
CA ASN A 753 -0.25 -7.44 30.21
C ASN A 753 -1.16 -8.47 29.54
#